data_AF-A0A7M7R533-F1
#
_entry.id   AF-A0A7M7R533-F1
#
_cell.length_a   1.000
_cell.length_b   1.000
_cell.length_c   1.000
_cell.angle_alpha   90.00
_cell.angle_beta   90.00
_cell.angle_gamma   90.00
#
_symmetry.space_group_name_H-M   'P 1'
#
loop_
_entity.id
_entity.type
_entity.pdbx_description
1 polymer ?
#
loop_
_entity_poly.entity_id
_entity_poly.type
_entity_poly.pdbx_seq_one_letter_code
_entity_poly.pdbx_strand_id
1 'polypeptide(L)'
;MHDAYEETSILNISVQIESMAAYDDNLLIGTREGHLLMYNVPSVSDDNHKLELLRHSKNFNKKRITQIDVIPEYNLLIILTDNIICVHDLNSLNFQQLYQLQKTRGATLFSLDIKPNQIINGEKHTIVHLCVVVKRKLQLYKSKGKKFETFNDLELTVPDIPRELSWCGETLVLGFRGLSYTILDLNGKTKELFPTGKSPEPSVTKLSDNSFVLGKDSQSFVMDTRGELIQHNPVKWSDTPSAIAWDDPYLLGIVHDRLEVYTTEGCLHIQTIKDLNKARLIYRCKQGKVFVASISHVWCVRAIDVTHQIRTLLEQTQFQLALKLTSLSDISEEEKVKQIYKIQTLYAHHLFRSKRFQEAMDQFLKIGTDPYEVIMLFPDLVTPSSNNPEVSDPTLPKLQDHDLEKGLRALIVFLTEVRHKLMGDSKAKDKDNIKEKSLIEGKKNMTAVATEQLLKIIDTTLLKCYLQTTDALVAPLLRLNHCHLAEAEKTLLMHQKYPELIILYQTKGQHRKALELLEKHAKENDSSLKGTARTIQYLQHLGKDYIDLILKFAGWVLNEDPEQGLRIFIEDIQEVEQLPRAKVLDYLLRCHKDLVITYLEHVVHVWEDTNLLFHNVLIHQYKEKCLACMSENATPAEKQTAQYIRQKLQQFLQKSEHYMPETVLVHFPFDNLFEERAIILERLARHQQVISIYISLLNDVPKAIEYCNKVYTRYQKNADKQKQSNGADEVYVMLIQQLLKPDDKENLMAGCSSEIQKTAQPDLEMALRLLEEHAAKIDPLKALEILPDNVSIGRIRHFLEVSLQEKLNAKRRIQVLKGLLYAEHLQVQEQRMHYESQSVLMTEFNICPVCKKRFGNQSAFARYPNGDIVHYSCQDRKA
;
A
#
# COMPACT_ATOMS: atom_id res chain seq x y z
N MET A 1 -9.93 -45.94 11.84
CA MET A 1 -11.05 -46.48 11.06
C MET A 1 -12.29 -46.23 11.88
N HIS A 2 -13.12 -45.30 11.43
CA HIS A 2 -14.43 -45.02 12.01
C HIS A 2 -15.50 -45.64 11.12
N ASP A 3 -16.64 -46.00 11.70
CA ASP A 3 -17.79 -46.44 10.91
C ASP A 3 -18.44 -45.21 10.27
N ALA A 4 -18.46 -45.20 8.94
CA ALA A 4 -19.07 -44.12 8.15
C ALA A 4 -20.50 -44.48 7.73
N TYR A 5 -20.77 -45.77 7.54
CA TYR A 5 -22.06 -46.28 7.09
C TYR A 5 -22.53 -47.48 7.92
N GLU A 6 -23.84 -47.65 7.98
CA GLU A 6 -24.53 -48.80 8.58
C GLU A 6 -25.38 -49.49 7.51
N GLU A 7 -25.25 -50.82 7.40
CA GLU A 7 -26.06 -51.64 6.51
C GLU A 7 -27.34 -52.16 7.17
N THR A 8 -28.46 -52.03 6.45
CA THR A 8 -29.74 -52.64 6.82
C THR A 8 -30.24 -53.47 5.66
N SER A 9 -30.50 -54.76 5.89
CA SER A 9 -31.12 -55.61 4.87
C SER A 9 -32.59 -55.23 4.75
N ILE A 10 -32.98 -54.78 3.55
CA ILE A 10 -34.31 -54.22 3.33
C ILE A 10 -35.24 -55.29 2.73
N LEU A 11 -34.83 -55.92 1.64
CA LEU A 11 -35.71 -56.78 0.83
C LEU A 11 -35.02 -58.07 0.45
N ASN A 12 -35.79 -59.16 0.48
CA ASN A 12 -35.45 -60.43 -0.16
C ASN A 12 -36.56 -60.77 -1.16
N ILE A 13 -36.24 -60.69 -2.45
CA ILE A 13 -37.17 -60.84 -3.56
C ILE A 13 -36.88 -62.17 -4.27
N SER A 14 -37.94 -62.93 -4.58
CA SER A 14 -37.81 -64.22 -5.28
C SER A 14 -37.45 -64.08 -6.76
N VAL A 15 -37.63 -62.90 -7.33
CA VAL A 15 -37.40 -62.56 -8.74
C VAL A 15 -36.01 -61.95 -8.92
N GLN A 16 -35.32 -62.29 -10.02
CA GLN A 16 -33.99 -61.78 -10.33
C GLN A 16 -33.99 -60.27 -10.64
N ILE A 17 -33.25 -59.51 -9.85
CA ILE A 17 -33.00 -58.07 -10.02
C ILE A 17 -32.00 -57.85 -11.15
N GLU A 18 -32.37 -57.05 -12.15
CA GLU A 18 -31.51 -56.70 -13.29
C GLU A 18 -31.07 -55.23 -13.24
N SER A 19 -31.94 -54.33 -12.78
CA SER A 19 -31.66 -52.89 -12.67
C SER A 19 -32.33 -52.26 -11.45
N MET A 20 -31.78 -51.15 -10.98
CA MET A 20 -32.24 -50.44 -9.79
C MET A 20 -32.08 -48.93 -10.00
N ALA A 21 -33.06 -48.17 -9.52
CA ALA A 21 -32.99 -46.71 -9.43
C ALA A 21 -33.68 -46.26 -8.13
N ALA A 22 -33.23 -45.15 -7.55
CA ALA A 22 -33.82 -44.62 -6.32
C ALA A 22 -33.95 -43.10 -6.40
N TYR A 23 -35.06 -42.57 -5.88
CA TYR A 23 -35.29 -41.13 -5.77
C TYR A 23 -36.02 -40.83 -4.47
N ASP A 24 -35.64 -39.75 -3.80
CA ASP A 24 -36.15 -39.36 -2.48
C ASP A 24 -36.11 -40.49 -1.43
N ASP A 25 -37.25 -41.11 -1.14
CA ASP A 25 -37.38 -42.29 -0.28
C ASP A 25 -37.94 -43.50 -1.03
N ASN A 26 -38.09 -43.42 -2.35
CA ASN A 26 -38.62 -44.49 -3.20
C ASN A 26 -37.50 -45.27 -3.90
N LEU A 27 -37.60 -46.59 -3.86
CA LEU A 27 -36.72 -47.52 -4.54
C LEU A 27 -37.48 -48.24 -5.67
N LEU A 28 -36.95 -48.16 -6.88
CA LEU A 28 -37.47 -48.83 -8.07
C LEU A 28 -36.55 -49.98 -8.48
N ILE A 29 -37.16 -51.14 -8.70
CA ILE A 29 -36.45 -52.38 -9.07
C ILE A 29 -37.02 -52.92 -10.37
N GLY A 30 -36.13 -53.08 -11.35
CA GLY A 30 -36.38 -53.74 -12.63
C GLY A 30 -35.94 -55.18 -12.58
N THR A 31 -36.84 -56.09 -12.91
CA THR A 31 -36.55 -57.53 -12.88
C THR A 31 -36.27 -58.08 -14.28
N ARG A 32 -35.61 -59.25 -14.32
CA ARG A 32 -35.37 -60.00 -15.57
C ARG A 32 -36.65 -60.49 -16.24
N GLU A 33 -37.68 -60.76 -15.45
CA GLU A 33 -39.01 -61.18 -15.93
C GLU A 33 -39.82 -60.02 -16.53
N GLY A 34 -39.35 -58.77 -16.36
CA GLY A 34 -40.01 -57.58 -16.87
C GLY A 34 -41.00 -56.93 -15.90
N HIS A 35 -41.02 -57.37 -14.63
CA HIS A 35 -41.75 -56.69 -13.56
C HIS A 35 -41.01 -55.45 -13.08
N LEU A 36 -41.79 -54.41 -12.77
CA LEU A 36 -41.33 -53.19 -12.13
C LEU A 36 -41.95 -53.08 -10.73
N LEU A 37 -41.09 -52.93 -9.73
CA LEU A 37 -41.46 -52.86 -8.31
C LEU A 37 -41.03 -51.50 -7.75
N MET A 38 -41.91 -50.85 -6.98
CA MET A 38 -41.62 -49.59 -6.28
C MET A 38 -41.90 -49.75 -4.79
N TYR A 39 -40.87 -49.54 -3.98
CA TYR A 39 -40.91 -49.61 -2.53
C TYR A 39 -40.68 -48.23 -1.92
N ASN A 40 -41.39 -47.91 -0.84
CA ASN A 40 -41.06 -46.78 0.01
C ASN A 40 -40.09 -47.23 1.11
N VAL A 41 -38.96 -46.55 1.23
CA VAL A 41 -37.93 -46.78 2.23
C VAL A 41 -37.82 -45.50 3.06
N PRO A 42 -38.58 -45.36 4.17
CA PRO A 42 -38.58 -44.15 4.98
C PRO A 42 -37.20 -43.86 5.59
N SER A 43 -36.92 -42.57 5.78
CA SER A 43 -35.63 -42.07 6.26
C SER A 43 -35.29 -42.42 7.71
N VAL A 44 -36.28 -42.66 8.58
CA VAL A 44 -36.08 -42.99 10.00
C VAL A 44 -36.45 -44.44 10.23
N SER A 45 -35.47 -45.24 10.68
CA SER A 45 -35.66 -46.63 11.08
C SER A 45 -36.05 -46.66 12.56
N ASP A 46 -37.34 -46.60 12.85
CA ASP A 46 -37.84 -47.29 14.05
C ASP A 46 -38.01 -48.76 13.67
N ASP A 47 -37.50 -49.66 14.52
CA ASP A 47 -37.33 -51.12 14.37
C ASP A 47 -38.59 -51.93 13.94
N ASN A 48 -39.73 -51.30 13.66
CA ASN A 48 -41.00 -51.97 13.37
C ASN A 48 -41.77 -51.50 12.12
N HIS A 49 -41.24 -50.61 11.28
CA HIS A 49 -41.95 -50.19 10.06
C HIS A 49 -41.60 -51.08 8.86
N LYS A 50 -42.54 -51.98 8.53
CA LYS A 50 -42.56 -52.79 7.32
C LYS A 50 -42.40 -51.91 6.08
N LEU A 51 -41.53 -52.31 5.16
CA LEU A 51 -41.47 -51.75 3.82
C LEU A 51 -42.84 -51.78 3.16
N GLU A 52 -43.32 -50.60 2.78
CA GLU A 52 -44.54 -50.49 2.01
C GLU A 52 -44.19 -50.63 0.53
N LEU A 53 -44.62 -51.75 -0.06
CA LEU A 53 -44.67 -51.91 -1.52
C LEU A 53 -45.75 -50.96 -2.04
N LEU A 54 -45.34 -49.79 -2.49
CA LEU A 54 -46.27 -48.78 -3.00
C LEU A 54 -46.93 -49.23 -4.29
N ARG A 55 -46.14 -49.78 -5.22
CA ARG A 55 -46.63 -50.15 -6.56
C ARG A 55 -45.91 -51.37 -7.10
N HIS A 56 -46.67 -52.20 -7.80
CA HIS A 56 -46.18 -53.41 -8.43
C HIS A 56 -46.93 -53.67 -9.71
N SER A 57 -46.20 -53.77 -10.82
CA SER A 57 -46.78 -54.15 -12.11
C SER A 57 -46.19 -55.47 -12.59
N LYS A 58 -46.93 -56.57 -12.36
CA LYS A 58 -46.59 -57.93 -12.83
C LYS A 58 -46.67 -58.09 -14.36
N ASN A 59 -47.38 -57.20 -15.06
CA ASN A 59 -47.57 -57.29 -16.52
C ASN A 59 -46.96 -56.08 -17.24
N PHE A 60 -45.93 -55.47 -16.66
CA PHE A 60 -45.35 -54.24 -17.18
C PHE A 60 -44.69 -54.44 -18.55
N ASN A 61 -43.80 -55.43 -18.66
CA ASN A 61 -43.23 -55.86 -19.93
C ASN A 61 -42.94 -57.38 -19.87
N LYS A 62 -42.96 -58.08 -21.00
CA LYS A 62 -42.63 -59.53 -21.06
C LYS A 62 -41.11 -59.80 -21.16
N LYS A 63 -40.32 -58.73 -21.29
CA LYS A 63 -38.87 -58.77 -21.52
C LYS A 63 -38.14 -58.10 -20.37
N ARG A 64 -36.88 -58.49 -20.15
CA ARG A 64 -36.01 -57.94 -19.10
C ARG A 64 -35.89 -56.42 -19.17
N ILE A 65 -35.83 -55.78 -18.01
CA ILE A 65 -35.58 -54.35 -17.87
C ILE A 65 -34.08 -54.14 -17.64
N THR A 66 -33.36 -53.70 -18.67
CA THR A 66 -31.89 -53.59 -18.64
C THR A 66 -31.38 -52.37 -17.88
N GLN A 67 -32.11 -51.26 -17.91
CA GLN A 67 -31.72 -50.03 -17.20
C GLN A 67 -32.98 -49.23 -16.87
N ILE A 68 -33.00 -48.63 -15.68
CA ILE A 68 -34.06 -47.74 -15.18
C ILE A 68 -33.39 -46.48 -14.67
N ASP A 69 -34.01 -45.34 -14.93
CA ASP A 69 -33.64 -44.09 -14.27
C ASP A 69 -34.87 -43.18 -14.13
N VAL A 70 -34.81 -42.23 -13.20
CA VAL A 70 -35.96 -41.41 -12.80
C VAL A 70 -35.66 -39.94 -12.99
N ILE A 71 -36.65 -39.17 -13.41
CA ILE A 71 -36.63 -37.72 -13.41
C ILE A 71 -37.73 -37.23 -12.46
N PRO A 72 -37.40 -36.99 -11.18
CA PRO A 72 -38.37 -36.62 -10.16
C PRO A 72 -39.14 -35.34 -10.50
N GLU A 73 -38.47 -34.32 -11.06
CA GLU A 73 -39.06 -33.00 -11.34
C GLU A 73 -40.20 -33.06 -12.37
N TYR A 74 -40.14 -34.00 -13.30
CA TYR A 74 -41.19 -34.21 -14.31
C TYR A 74 -42.09 -35.42 -14.03
N ASN A 75 -41.83 -36.15 -12.94
CA ASN A 75 -42.45 -37.43 -12.62
C ASN A 75 -42.36 -38.41 -13.80
N LEU A 76 -41.18 -38.48 -14.44
CA LEU A 76 -40.94 -39.37 -15.58
C LEU A 76 -40.05 -40.54 -15.15
N LEU A 77 -40.37 -41.71 -15.68
CA LEU A 77 -39.61 -42.94 -15.51
C LEU A 77 -39.09 -43.38 -16.87
N ILE A 78 -37.76 -43.46 -17.01
CA ILE A 78 -37.10 -43.85 -18.26
C ILE A 78 -36.63 -45.28 -18.13
N ILE A 79 -37.07 -46.12 -19.06
CA ILE A 79 -36.83 -47.55 -19.02
C ILE A 79 -36.27 -48.01 -20.35
N LEU A 80 -35.15 -48.71 -20.31
CA LEU A 80 -34.61 -49.43 -21.45
C LEU A 80 -35.14 -50.86 -21.44
N THR A 81 -36.04 -51.17 -22.38
CA THR A 81 -36.58 -52.51 -22.59
C THR A 81 -36.57 -52.85 -24.07
N ASP A 82 -36.26 -54.11 -24.40
CA ASP A 82 -36.19 -54.59 -25.79
C ASP A 82 -35.27 -53.75 -26.71
N ASN A 83 -34.18 -53.22 -26.15
CA ASN A 83 -33.26 -52.31 -26.83
C ASN A 83 -33.93 -51.03 -27.38
N ILE A 84 -34.98 -50.54 -26.72
CA ILE A 84 -35.64 -49.28 -27.03
C ILE A 84 -35.92 -48.53 -25.72
N ILE A 85 -35.83 -47.20 -25.76
CA ILE A 85 -36.19 -46.36 -24.61
C ILE A 85 -37.69 -46.07 -24.60
N CYS A 86 -38.31 -46.40 -23.48
CA CYS A 86 -39.70 -46.12 -23.17
C CYS A 86 -39.78 -45.10 -22.03
N VAL A 87 -40.65 -44.11 -22.18
CA VAL A 87 -40.89 -43.08 -21.16
C VAL A 87 -42.26 -43.33 -20.55
N HIS A 88 -42.30 -43.48 -19.24
CA HIS A 88 -43.48 -43.78 -18.44
C HIS A 88 -43.79 -42.64 -17.47
N ASP A 89 -45.06 -42.49 -17.12
CA ASP A 89 -45.48 -41.58 -16.05
C ASP A 89 -45.33 -42.28 -14.69
N LEU A 90 -44.52 -41.69 -13.82
CA LEU A 90 -44.26 -42.18 -12.47
C LEU A 90 -45.50 -42.08 -11.57
N ASN A 91 -46.38 -41.09 -11.80
CA ASN A 91 -47.57 -40.88 -10.97
C ASN A 91 -48.69 -41.87 -11.25
N SER A 92 -48.69 -42.54 -12.40
CA SER A 92 -49.70 -43.53 -12.75
C SER A 92 -49.54 -44.85 -11.98
N LEU A 93 -50.63 -45.43 -11.45
CA LEU A 93 -50.59 -46.66 -10.62
C LEU A 93 -49.90 -47.86 -11.30
N ASN A 94 -50.05 -47.98 -12.62
CA ASN A 94 -49.45 -49.06 -13.43
C ASN A 94 -48.28 -48.57 -14.28
N PHE A 95 -47.71 -47.40 -14.00
CA PHE A 95 -46.63 -46.79 -14.78
C PHE A 95 -47.00 -46.67 -16.27
N GLN A 96 -48.06 -45.90 -16.58
CA GLN A 96 -48.56 -45.78 -17.95
C GLN A 96 -47.44 -45.31 -18.89
N GLN A 97 -47.25 -46.04 -20.00
CA GLN A 97 -46.30 -45.64 -21.04
C GLN A 97 -46.84 -44.40 -21.75
N LEU A 98 -46.09 -43.29 -21.69
CA LEU A 98 -46.45 -42.04 -22.36
C LEU A 98 -46.12 -42.12 -23.85
N TYR A 99 -44.88 -42.52 -24.17
CA TYR A 99 -44.40 -42.70 -25.54
C TYR A 99 -43.11 -43.53 -25.58
N GLN A 100 -42.76 -43.99 -26.77
CA GLN A 100 -41.53 -44.74 -27.04
C GLN A 100 -40.70 -44.00 -28.09
N LEU A 101 -39.39 -43.87 -27.83
CA LEU A 101 -38.48 -43.19 -28.74
C LEU A 101 -38.08 -44.13 -29.89
N GLN A 102 -38.87 -44.16 -30.97
CA GLN A 102 -38.65 -45.10 -32.08
C GLN A 102 -37.28 -44.98 -32.76
N LYS A 103 -36.66 -43.80 -32.75
CA LYS A 103 -35.29 -43.56 -33.25
C LYS A 103 -34.20 -44.30 -32.45
N THR A 104 -34.51 -44.74 -31.22
CA THR A 104 -33.58 -45.44 -30.32
C THR A 104 -33.60 -46.96 -30.47
N ARG A 105 -34.18 -47.50 -31.56
CA ARG A 105 -34.20 -48.95 -31.80
C ARG A 105 -32.79 -49.54 -31.93
N GLY A 106 -32.46 -50.48 -31.05
CA GLY A 106 -31.11 -51.02 -30.92
C GLY A 106 -30.26 -50.31 -29.86
N ALA A 107 -30.89 -49.58 -28.93
CA ALA A 107 -30.23 -48.95 -27.81
C ALA A 107 -29.65 -49.99 -26.84
N THR A 108 -28.43 -49.75 -26.36
CA THR A 108 -27.74 -50.62 -25.40
C THR A 108 -27.65 -50.00 -24.01
N LEU A 109 -27.50 -48.68 -23.91
CA LEU A 109 -27.31 -47.92 -22.68
C LEU A 109 -27.88 -46.52 -22.83
N PHE A 110 -28.22 -45.88 -21.72
CA PHE A 110 -28.49 -44.45 -21.68
C PHE A 110 -27.88 -43.79 -20.44
N SER A 111 -27.73 -42.47 -20.47
CA SER A 111 -27.29 -41.68 -19.31
C SER A 111 -28.06 -40.37 -19.29
N LEU A 112 -28.42 -39.93 -18.08
CA LEU A 112 -29.16 -38.70 -17.82
C LEU A 112 -28.28 -37.67 -17.14
N ASP A 113 -28.50 -36.40 -17.51
CA ASP A 113 -27.96 -35.24 -16.81
C ASP A 113 -29.11 -34.29 -16.50
N ILE A 114 -29.46 -34.21 -15.21
CA ILE A 114 -30.55 -33.39 -14.71
C ILE A 114 -29.93 -32.13 -14.12
N LYS A 115 -30.21 -30.97 -14.75
CA LYS A 115 -29.79 -29.65 -14.26
C LYS A 115 -31.00 -28.93 -13.65
N PRO A 116 -31.23 -29.05 -12.34
CA PRO A 116 -32.36 -28.40 -11.68
C PRO A 116 -32.18 -26.87 -11.64
N ASN A 117 -33.28 -26.13 -11.66
CA ASN A 117 -33.35 -24.70 -11.35
C ASN A 117 -32.47 -23.78 -12.23
N GLN A 118 -32.37 -24.00 -13.54
CA GLN A 118 -31.76 -23.00 -14.43
C GLN A 118 -32.72 -21.81 -14.61
N ILE A 119 -32.22 -20.60 -14.34
CA ILE A 119 -32.95 -19.35 -14.56
C ILE A 119 -32.83 -19.01 -16.05
N ILE A 120 -33.87 -19.32 -16.81
CA ILE A 120 -33.98 -18.93 -18.22
C ILE A 120 -35.14 -17.96 -18.32
N ASN A 121 -34.88 -16.72 -18.73
CA ASN A 121 -35.88 -15.65 -18.83
C ASN A 121 -36.60 -15.33 -17.50
N GLY A 122 -35.95 -15.53 -16.35
CA GLY A 122 -36.51 -15.21 -15.03
C GLY A 122 -37.36 -16.32 -14.39
N GLU A 123 -37.66 -17.40 -15.12
CA GLU A 123 -38.36 -18.58 -14.60
C GLU A 123 -37.39 -19.75 -14.37
N LYS A 124 -37.63 -20.54 -13.32
CA LYS A 124 -36.84 -21.73 -13.01
C LYS A 124 -37.30 -22.89 -13.89
N HIS A 125 -36.45 -23.32 -14.82
CA HIS A 125 -36.68 -24.51 -15.63
C HIS A 125 -35.66 -25.60 -15.29
N THR A 126 -36.12 -26.84 -15.17
CA THR A 126 -35.26 -28.02 -15.11
C THR A 126 -34.97 -28.51 -16.52
N ILE A 127 -33.71 -28.49 -16.94
CA ILE A 127 -33.31 -29.05 -18.23
C ILE A 127 -32.74 -30.43 -17.99
N VAL A 128 -33.29 -31.42 -18.71
CA VAL A 128 -32.76 -32.79 -18.70
C VAL A 128 -32.17 -33.10 -20.05
N HIS A 129 -30.93 -33.56 -20.05
CA HIS A 129 -30.27 -34.13 -21.23
C HIS A 129 -30.24 -35.65 -21.10
N LEU A 130 -30.55 -36.32 -22.20
CA LEU A 130 -30.55 -37.78 -22.32
C LEU A 130 -29.61 -38.18 -23.45
N CYS A 131 -28.56 -38.93 -23.13
CA CYS A 131 -27.70 -39.56 -24.13
C CYS A 131 -28.08 -41.03 -24.28
N VAL A 132 -28.24 -41.49 -25.51
CA VAL A 132 -28.63 -42.86 -25.84
C VAL A 132 -27.62 -43.49 -26.77
N VAL A 133 -27.10 -44.65 -26.41
CA VAL A 133 -26.15 -45.42 -27.23
C VAL A 133 -26.94 -46.37 -28.12
N VAL A 134 -26.95 -46.12 -29.43
CA VAL A 134 -27.55 -47.00 -30.44
C VAL A 134 -26.43 -47.60 -31.29
N LYS A 135 -26.03 -48.84 -30.97
CA LYS A 135 -24.86 -49.50 -31.59
C LYS A 135 -23.60 -48.62 -31.46
N ARG A 136 -23.07 -48.08 -32.57
CA ARG A 136 -21.88 -47.22 -32.64
C ARG A 136 -22.21 -45.72 -32.77
N LYS A 137 -23.45 -45.34 -32.46
CA LYS A 137 -23.93 -43.95 -32.53
C LYS A 137 -24.46 -43.51 -31.17
N LEU A 138 -24.18 -42.27 -30.80
CA LEU A 138 -24.74 -41.60 -29.64
C LEU A 138 -25.80 -40.61 -30.13
N GLN A 139 -27.03 -40.77 -29.65
CA GLN A 139 -28.14 -39.86 -29.91
C GLN A 139 -28.38 -39.03 -28.66
N LEU A 140 -28.37 -37.71 -28.81
CA LEU A 140 -28.60 -36.76 -27.72
C LEU A 140 -30.01 -36.19 -27.82
N TYR A 141 -30.71 -36.19 -26.68
CA TYR A 141 -32.06 -35.66 -26.55
C TYR A 141 -32.08 -34.59 -25.46
N LYS A 142 -32.83 -33.52 -25.71
CA LYS A 142 -33.11 -32.46 -24.72
C LYS A 142 -34.58 -32.51 -24.34
N SER A 143 -34.85 -32.45 -23.04
CA SER A 143 -36.21 -32.34 -22.52
C SER A 143 -36.76 -30.92 -22.76
N LYS A 144 -37.98 -30.87 -23.30
CA LYS A 144 -38.83 -29.69 -23.38
C LYS A 144 -40.12 -30.00 -22.60
N GLY A 145 -40.08 -29.78 -21.29
CA GLY A 145 -41.11 -30.25 -20.36
C GLY A 145 -41.15 -31.79 -20.31
N LYS A 146 -42.33 -32.39 -20.51
CA LYS A 146 -42.50 -33.85 -20.46
C LYS A 146 -42.10 -34.61 -21.75
N LYS A 147 -41.62 -33.93 -22.80
CA LYS A 147 -41.24 -34.54 -24.09
C LYS A 147 -39.74 -34.41 -24.35
N PHE A 148 -39.16 -35.40 -25.01
CA PHE A 148 -37.76 -35.39 -25.47
C PHE A 148 -37.68 -35.06 -26.96
N GLU A 149 -36.93 -34.02 -27.31
CA GLU A 149 -36.62 -33.62 -28.68
C GLU A 149 -35.14 -33.92 -28.99
N THR A 150 -34.81 -34.24 -30.25
CA THR A 150 -33.42 -34.49 -30.64
C THR A 150 -32.60 -33.20 -30.59
N PHE A 151 -31.38 -33.28 -30.03
CA PHE A 151 -30.48 -32.14 -29.92
C PHE A 151 -29.85 -31.86 -31.30
N ASN A 152 -30.34 -30.83 -32.01
CA ASN A 152 -29.81 -30.37 -33.32
C ASN A 152 -29.62 -31.48 -34.40
N ASP A 153 -30.34 -32.61 -34.29
CA ASP A 153 -30.11 -33.84 -35.09
C ASP A 153 -28.63 -34.32 -35.12
N LEU A 154 -27.84 -33.96 -34.10
CA LEU A 154 -26.45 -34.42 -33.95
C LEU A 154 -26.42 -35.92 -33.58
N GLU A 155 -25.92 -36.75 -34.49
CA GLU A 155 -25.53 -38.14 -34.22
C GLU A 155 -24.01 -38.22 -34.09
N LEU A 156 -23.50 -38.45 -32.89
CA LEU A 156 -22.05 -38.61 -32.67
C LEU A 156 -21.67 -40.08 -32.91
N THR A 157 -20.66 -40.34 -33.74
CA THR A 157 -20.20 -41.70 -34.05
C THR A 157 -19.02 -42.07 -33.16
N VAL A 158 -19.03 -43.30 -32.63
CA VAL A 158 -18.02 -43.82 -31.71
C VAL A 158 -17.29 -45.04 -32.28
N PRO A 159 -16.02 -45.28 -31.87
CA PRO A 159 -15.18 -46.33 -32.45
C PRO A 159 -15.73 -47.74 -32.22
N ASP A 160 -16.37 -48.01 -31.09
CA ASP A 160 -17.04 -49.29 -30.80
C ASP A 160 -18.33 -49.02 -30.01
N ILE A 161 -19.03 -50.07 -29.55
CA ILE A 161 -20.22 -49.96 -28.69
C ILE A 161 -19.75 -49.74 -27.24
N PRO A 162 -20.01 -48.57 -26.62
CA PRO A 162 -19.71 -48.31 -25.21
C PRO A 162 -20.38 -49.34 -24.29
N ARG A 163 -19.67 -49.75 -23.24
CA ARG A 163 -20.20 -50.58 -22.15
C ARG A 163 -20.61 -49.78 -20.93
N GLU A 164 -20.02 -48.61 -20.75
CA GLU A 164 -20.34 -47.67 -19.69
C GLU A 164 -20.43 -46.26 -20.28
N LEU A 165 -21.38 -45.46 -19.79
CA LEU A 165 -21.64 -44.10 -20.25
C LEU A 165 -22.02 -43.22 -19.05
N SER A 166 -21.28 -42.12 -18.87
CA SER A 166 -21.63 -41.09 -17.88
C SER A 166 -21.59 -39.70 -18.51
N TRP A 167 -22.61 -38.89 -18.26
CA TRP A 167 -22.67 -37.50 -18.68
C TRP A 167 -22.08 -36.57 -17.60
N CYS A 168 -21.09 -35.75 -17.94
CA CYS A 168 -20.45 -34.78 -17.03
C CYS A 168 -20.40 -33.39 -17.68
N GLY A 169 -21.27 -32.48 -17.25
CA GLY A 169 -21.26 -31.10 -17.73
C GLY A 169 -21.60 -30.97 -19.22
N GLU A 170 -20.59 -30.66 -20.03
CA GLU A 170 -20.65 -30.58 -21.50
C GLU A 170 -19.87 -31.71 -22.20
N THR A 171 -19.52 -32.75 -21.44
CA THR A 171 -18.70 -33.87 -21.91
C THR A 171 -19.37 -35.22 -21.60
N LEU A 172 -19.15 -36.20 -22.47
CA LEU A 172 -19.59 -37.57 -22.34
C LEU A 172 -18.37 -38.45 -22.10
N VAL A 173 -18.40 -39.24 -21.05
CA VAL A 173 -17.32 -40.18 -20.72
C VAL A 173 -17.76 -41.59 -21.10
N LEU A 174 -17.00 -42.21 -22.00
CA LEU A 174 -17.30 -43.50 -22.62
C LEU A 174 -16.27 -44.55 -22.19
N GLY A 175 -16.74 -45.69 -21.72
CA GLY A 175 -15.91 -46.87 -21.47
C GLY A 175 -16.11 -47.92 -22.55
N PHE A 176 -15.09 -48.21 -23.35
CA PHE A 176 -15.11 -49.32 -24.31
C PHE A 176 -14.54 -50.59 -23.67
N ARG A 177 -14.91 -51.78 -24.19
CA ARG A 177 -14.34 -53.05 -23.70
C ARG A 177 -13.10 -53.40 -24.51
N GLY A 178 -11.95 -53.53 -23.84
CA GLY A 178 -10.70 -53.93 -24.51
C GLY A 178 -10.08 -52.89 -25.45
N LEU A 179 -10.55 -51.63 -25.41
CA LEU A 179 -10.03 -50.50 -26.19
C LEU A 179 -9.49 -49.44 -25.22
N SER A 180 -10.24 -48.38 -24.94
CA SER A 180 -9.85 -47.29 -24.04
C SER A 180 -11.07 -46.59 -23.42
N TYR A 181 -10.83 -45.76 -22.41
CA TYR A 181 -11.79 -44.74 -22.04
C TYR A 181 -11.65 -43.53 -22.98
N THR A 182 -12.76 -42.95 -23.40
CA THR A 182 -12.78 -41.78 -24.28
C THR A 182 -13.70 -40.70 -23.71
N ILE A 183 -13.19 -39.48 -23.64
CA ILE A 183 -14.00 -38.28 -23.38
C ILE A 183 -14.44 -37.72 -24.73
N LEU A 184 -15.71 -37.39 -24.84
CA LEU A 184 -16.32 -36.82 -26.03
C LEU A 184 -17.04 -35.53 -25.65
N ASP A 185 -16.59 -34.40 -26.19
CA ASP A 185 -17.31 -33.13 -26.06
C ASP A 185 -18.59 -33.16 -26.91
N LEU A 186 -19.60 -32.39 -26.50
CA LEU A 186 -20.83 -32.19 -27.31
C LEU A 186 -20.54 -31.62 -28.71
N ASN A 187 -19.38 -30.99 -28.90
CA ASN A 187 -18.90 -30.48 -30.18
C ASN A 187 -18.28 -31.56 -31.09
N GLY A 188 -18.24 -32.82 -30.65
CA GLY A 188 -17.71 -33.95 -31.41
C GLY A 188 -16.19 -34.14 -31.30
N LYS A 189 -15.51 -33.38 -30.44
CA LYS A 189 -14.08 -33.60 -30.16
C LYS A 189 -13.91 -34.80 -29.24
N THR A 190 -13.09 -35.76 -29.64
CA THR A 190 -12.77 -36.95 -28.84
C THR A 190 -11.36 -36.84 -28.27
N LYS A 191 -11.19 -37.27 -27.02
CA LYS A 191 -9.90 -37.47 -26.38
C LYS A 191 -9.85 -38.87 -25.77
N GLU A 192 -8.92 -39.68 -26.26
CA GLU A 192 -8.65 -40.99 -25.67
C GLU A 192 -7.80 -40.81 -24.40
N LEU A 193 -8.15 -41.58 -23.36
CA LEU A 193 -7.46 -41.59 -22.08
C LEU A 193 -6.50 -42.78 -22.04
N PHE A 194 -6.77 -43.77 -21.20
CA PHE A 194 -5.95 -44.96 -21.04
C PHE A 194 -6.71 -46.23 -21.46
N PRO A 195 -6.00 -47.31 -21.83
CA PRO A 195 -6.61 -48.52 -22.32
C PRO A 195 -7.39 -49.26 -21.23
N THR A 196 -8.54 -49.81 -21.60
CA THR A 196 -9.40 -50.69 -20.79
C THR A 196 -9.02 -52.14 -21.00
N GLY A 197 -8.95 -52.94 -19.94
CA GLY A 197 -8.72 -54.39 -20.05
C GLY A 197 -9.88 -55.15 -20.70
N LYS A 198 -9.70 -56.46 -20.92
CA LYS A 198 -10.79 -57.37 -21.35
C LYS A 198 -11.74 -57.75 -20.20
N SER A 199 -11.21 -57.69 -18.98
CA SER A 199 -11.85 -57.93 -17.68
C SER A 199 -11.03 -57.17 -16.62
N PRO A 200 -11.63 -56.46 -15.64
CA PRO A 200 -13.06 -56.24 -15.41
C PRO A 200 -13.73 -55.34 -16.48
N GLU A 201 -15.06 -55.20 -16.41
CA GLU A 201 -15.80 -54.26 -17.27
C GLU A 201 -15.46 -52.80 -16.89
N PRO A 202 -15.48 -51.86 -17.86
CA PRO A 202 -15.19 -50.46 -17.55
C PRO A 202 -16.24 -49.89 -16.59
N SER A 203 -15.81 -49.05 -15.64
CA SER A 203 -16.67 -48.38 -14.67
C SER A 203 -16.37 -46.88 -14.66
N VAL A 204 -17.43 -46.08 -14.70
CA VAL A 204 -17.38 -44.61 -14.71
C VAL A 204 -18.38 -44.09 -13.69
N THR A 205 -17.92 -43.24 -12.77
CA THR A 205 -18.78 -42.62 -11.75
C THR A 205 -18.61 -41.11 -11.77
N LYS A 206 -19.69 -40.36 -11.96
CA LYS A 206 -19.68 -38.88 -11.87
C LYS A 206 -19.44 -38.44 -10.42
N LEU A 207 -18.43 -37.60 -10.14
CA LEU A 207 -18.32 -36.94 -8.82
C LEU A 207 -19.02 -35.58 -8.83
N SER A 208 -18.74 -34.79 -9.86
CA SER A 208 -19.28 -33.45 -10.07
C SER A 208 -19.49 -33.21 -11.57
N ASP A 209 -20.01 -32.03 -11.94
CA ASP A 209 -20.13 -31.67 -13.36
C ASP A 209 -18.79 -31.58 -14.09
N ASN A 210 -17.69 -31.40 -13.35
CA ASN A 210 -16.34 -31.26 -13.90
C ASN A 210 -15.41 -32.44 -13.56
N SER A 211 -15.85 -33.43 -12.78
CA SER A 211 -14.96 -34.52 -12.36
C SER A 211 -15.66 -35.87 -12.30
N PHE A 212 -14.92 -36.90 -12.69
CA PHE A 212 -15.39 -38.29 -12.72
C PHE A 212 -14.30 -39.26 -12.24
N VAL A 213 -14.73 -40.43 -11.75
CA VAL A 213 -13.88 -41.56 -11.39
C VAL A 213 -13.89 -42.55 -12.53
N LEU A 214 -12.71 -43.01 -12.94
CA LEU A 214 -12.54 -44.15 -13.83
C LEU A 214 -11.94 -45.34 -13.08
N GLY A 215 -12.56 -46.50 -13.20
CA GLY A 215 -11.99 -47.76 -12.71
C GLY A 215 -11.02 -48.38 -13.72
N LYS A 216 -9.85 -48.80 -13.24
CA LYS A 216 -8.90 -49.63 -13.98
C LYS A 216 -8.32 -50.68 -13.04
N ASP A 217 -8.61 -51.94 -13.31
CA ASP A 217 -8.18 -53.06 -12.48
C ASP A 217 -8.59 -52.83 -11.00
N SER A 218 -7.66 -52.85 -10.06
CA SER A 218 -7.88 -52.56 -8.64
C SER A 218 -7.66 -51.08 -8.26
N GLN A 219 -7.64 -50.16 -9.24
CA GLN A 219 -7.39 -48.74 -9.02
C GLN A 219 -8.49 -47.86 -9.59
N SER A 220 -8.80 -46.77 -8.88
CA SER A 220 -9.71 -45.73 -9.33
C SER A 220 -8.99 -44.39 -9.48
N PHE A 221 -9.13 -43.79 -10.66
CA PHE A 221 -8.50 -42.52 -11.01
C PHE A 221 -9.55 -41.41 -11.05
N VAL A 222 -9.28 -40.30 -10.34
CA VAL A 222 -10.12 -39.10 -10.38
C VAL A 222 -9.60 -38.15 -11.46
N MET A 223 -10.43 -37.86 -12.47
CA MET A 223 -10.07 -37.03 -13.62
C MET A 223 -11.03 -35.86 -13.81
N ASP A 224 -10.51 -34.78 -14.40
CA ASP A 224 -11.28 -33.65 -14.90
C ASP A 224 -11.85 -33.97 -16.30
N THR A 225 -12.89 -33.26 -16.71
CA THR A 225 -13.46 -33.23 -18.06
C THR A 225 -12.45 -32.98 -19.18
N ARG A 226 -11.30 -32.36 -18.86
CA ARG A 226 -10.16 -32.20 -19.78
C ARG A 226 -9.28 -33.45 -19.91
N GLY A 227 -9.52 -34.49 -19.13
CA GLY A 227 -8.72 -35.72 -19.10
C GLY A 227 -7.40 -35.57 -18.35
N GLU A 228 -7.31 -34.62 -17.42
CA GLU A 228 -6.17 -34.45 -16.52
C GLU A 228 -6.48 -35.09 -15.16
N LEU A 229 -5.46 -35.66 -14.51
CA LEU A 229 -5.60 -36.24 -13.18
C LEU A 229 -5.75 -35.13 -12.14
N ILE A 230 -6.87 -35.11 -11.41
CA ILE A 230 -7.08 -34.19 -10.28
C ILE A 230 -6.25 -34.65 -9.08
N GLN A 231 -6.12 -35.96 -8.92
CA GLN A 231 -5.31 -36.59 -7.88
C GLN A 231 -4.27 -37.51 -8.51
N HIS A 232 -3.00 -37.29 -8.18
CA HIS A 232 -1.90 -38.12 -8.68
C HIS A 232 -1.89 -39.52 -8.05
N ASN A 233 -2.49 -39.67 -6.86
CA ASN A 233 -2.60 -40.97 -6.19
C ASN A 233 -3.95 -41.60 -6.51
N PRO A 234 -3.99 -42.77 -7.18
CA PRO A 234 -5.24 -43.50 -7.38
C PRO A 234 -5.71 -44.15 -6.08
N VAL A 235 -7.03 -44.25 -5.91
CA VAL A 235 -7.62 -45.05 -4.83
C VAL A 235 -7.37 -46.52 -5.14
N LYS A 236 -6.65 -47.21 -4.24
CA LYS A 236 -6.30 -48.63 -4.38
C LYS A 236 -7.27 -49.49 -3.59
N TRP A 237 -8.12 -50.22 -4.32
CA TRP A 237 -9.05 -51.20 -3.77
C TRP A 237 -8.31 -52.48 -3.37
N SER A 238 -8.92 -53.32 -2.53
CA SER A 238 -8.35 -54.64 -2.21
C SER A 238 -8.29 -55.56 -3.45
N ASP A 239 -9.28 -55.45 -4.34
CA ASP A 239 -9.38 -56.13 -5.62
C ASP A 239 -10.26 -55.32 -6.59
N THR A 240 -10.47 -55.81 -7.81
CA THR A 240 -11.30 -55.20 -8.85
C THR A 240 -12.75 -54.96 -8.36
N PRO A 241 -13.20 -53.69 -8.26
CA PRO A 241 -14.56 -53.39 -7.83
C PRO A 241 -15.56 -53.75 -8.95
N SER A 242 -16.66 -54.37 -8.57
CA SER A 242 -17.76 -54.71 -9.48
C SER A 242 -18.61 -53.49 -9.85
N ALA A 243 -18.80 -52.57 -8.90
CA ALA A 243 -19.50 -51.32 -9.12
C ALA A 243 -19.00 -50.27 -8.11
N ILE A 244 -19.05 -49.00 -8.50
CA ILE A 244 -18.57 -47.86 -7.71
C ILE A 244 -19.66 -46.79 -7.67
N ALA A 245 -19.90 -46.23 -6.47
CA ALA A 245 -20.75 -45.06 -6.28
C ALA A 245 -20.00 -43.96 -5.51
N TRP A 246 -20.34 -42.72 -5.83
CA TRP A 246 -19.79 -41.54 -5.16
C TRP A 246 -20.84 -40.91 -4.26
N ASP A 247 -20.58 -40.92 -2.94
CA ASP A 247 -21.40 -40.23 -1.95
C ASP A 247 -20.51 -39.31 -1.10
N ASP A 248 -20.47 -38.02 -1.48
CA ASP A 248 -19.52 -37.02 -0.98
C ASP A 248 -19.44 -36.98 0.57
N PRO A 249 -18.24 -37.18 1.18
CA PRO A 249 -16.89 -37.24 0.60
C PRO A 249 -16.30 -38.63 0.36
N TYR A 250 -17.14 -39.67 0.38
CA TYR A 250 -16.74 -41.07 0.34
C TYR A 250 -16.99 -41.75 -1.00
N LEU A 251 -16.02 -42.55 -1.43
CA LEU A 251 -16.11 -43.43 -2.58
C LEU A 251 -16.42 -44.85 -2.11
N LEU A 252 -17.52 -45.39 -2.61
CA LEU A 252 -18.05 -46.70 -2.23
C LEU A 252 -17.82 -47.69 -3.37
N GLY A 253 -17.19 -48.83 -3.09
CA GLY A 253 -16.92 -49.87 -4.10
C GLY A 253 -17.29 -51.26 -3.59
N ILE A 254 -17.98 -52.04 -4.44
CA ILE A 254 -18.30 -53.44 -4.13
C ILE A 254 -17.14 -54.32 -4.60
N VAL A 255 -16.43 -54.95 -3.68
CA VAL A 255 -15.28 -55.83 -3.94
C VAL A 255 -15.53 -57.18 -3.28
N HIS A 256 -15.60 -58.28 -4.05
CA HIS A 256 -15.74 -59.65 -3.54
C HIS A 256 -16.81 -59.81 -2.42
N ASP A 257 -18.04 -59.35 -2.68
CA ASP A 257 -19.18 -59.39 -1.74
C ASP A 257 -19.00 -58.53 -0.47
N ARG A 258 -18.08 -57.57 -0.51
CA ARG A 258 -17.84 -56.57 0.55
C ARG A 258 -18.01 -55.17 -0.02
N LEU A 259 -18.50 -54.24 0.78
CA LEU A 259 -18.53 -52.83 0.42
C LEU A 259 -17.37 -52.13 1.13
N GLU A 260 -16.44 -51.61 0.35
CA GLU A 260 -15.30 -50.84 0.84
C GLU A 260 -15.58 -49.35 0.69
N VAL A 261 -15.26 -48.60 1.74
CA VAL A 261 -15.44 -47.14 1.81
C VAL A 261 -14.07 -46.48 1.86
N TYR A 262 -13.80 -45.62 0.88
CA TYR A 262 -12.55 -44.87 0.77
C TYR A 262 -12.80 -43.36 0.77
N THR A 263 -11.83 -42.59 1.26
CA THR A 263 -11.79 -41.15 1.00
C THR A 263 -11.21 -40.87 -0.39
N THR A 264 -11.73 -39.86 -1.08
CA THR A 264 -11.05 -39.34 -2.27
C THR A 264 -9.76 -38.63 -1.89
N GLU A 265 -9.78 -37.78 -0.86
CA GLU A 265 -8.57 -37.11 -0.38
C GLU A 265 -7.75 -38.02 0.54
N GLY A 266 -6.49 -38.24 0.17
CA GLY A 266 -5.56 -39.11 0.91
C GLY A 266 -5.72 -40.60 0.62
N CYS A 267 -6.74 -41.01 -0.14
CA CYS A 267 -7.02 -42.40 -0.52
C CYS A 267 -7.05 -43.36 0.68
N LEU A 268 -7.61 -42.90 1.81
CA LEU A 268 -7.62 -43.63 3.06
C LEU A 268 -8.79 -44.63 3.08
N HIS A 269 -8.51 -45.86 3.48
CA HIS A 269 -9.53 -46.86 3.74
C HIS A 269 -10.22 -46.59 5.07
N ILE A 270 -11.54 -46.47 5.07
CA ILE A 270 -12.33 -46.09 6.25
C ILE A 270 -13.00 -47.31 6.88
N GLN A 271 -13.77 -48.06 6.08
CA GLN A 271 -14.64 -49.13 6.54
C GLN A 271 -14.78 -50.21 5.46
N THR A 272 -14.92 -51.46 5.91
CA THR A 272 -15.34 -52.60 5.07
C THR A 272 -16.59 -53.23 5.68
N ILE A 273 -17.73 -53.10 5.00
CA ILE A 273 -18.96 -53.80 5.37
C ILE A 273 -18.92 -55.20 4.74
N LYS A 274 -19.11 -56.22 5.58
CA LYS A 274 -19.05 -57.63 5.20
C LYS A 274 -20.49 -58.14 4.94
N ASP A 275 -20.61 -59.27 4.24
CA ASP A 275 -21.86 -60.04 4.09
C ASP A 275 -22.92 -59.50 3.11
N LEU A 276 -22.50 -58.96 1.96
CA LEU A 276 -23.41 -58.46 0.91
C LEU A 276 -23.81 -59.51 -0.15
N ASN A 277 -23.73 -60.81 0.18
CA ASN A 277 -24.25 -61.95 -0.60
C ASN A 277 -24.31 -61.74 -2.13
N LYS A 278 -23.14 -61.64 -2.79
CA LYS A 278 -23.00 -61.39 -4.24
C LYS A 278 -23.68 -60.13 -4.76
N ALA A 279 -23.55 -59.03 -4.02
CA ALA A 279 -23.95 -57.71 -4.49
C ALA A 279 -23.24 -57.32 -5.79
N ARG A 280 -23.99 -56.71 -6.70
CA ARG A 280 -23.51 -56.33 -8.05
C ARG A 280 -23.87 -54.91 -8.43
N LEU A 281 -24.95 -54.37 -7.87
CA LEU A 281 -25.47 -53.04 -8.20
C LEU A 281 -25.33 -52.12 -7.00
N ILE A 282 -24.94 -50.88 -7.25
CA ILE A 282 -24.91 -49.80 -6.27
C ILE A 282 -25.57 -48.56 -6.89
N TYR A 283 -26.44 -47.90 -6.14
CA TYR A 283 -27.13 -46.70 -6.61
C TYR A 283 -27.25 -45.68 -5.46
N ARG A 284 -26.79 -44.46 -5.70
CA ARG A 284 -26.92 -43.35 -4.74
C ARG A 284 -28.28 -42.69 -4.89
N CYS A 285 -29.00 -42.54 -3.77
CA CYS A 285 -30.31 -41.88 -3.77
C CYS A 285 -30.17 -40.40 -3.36
N LYS A 286 -29.64 -40.16 -2.16
CA LYS A 286 -29.35 -38.84 -1.61
C LYS A 286 -28.06 -38.90 -0.80
N GLN A 287 -27.52 -37.76 -0.39
CA GLN A 287 -26.33 -37.75 0.45
C GLN A 287 -26.57 -38.57 1.72
N GLY A 288 -25.68 -39.53 1.98
CA GLY A 288 -25.78 -40.44 3.12
C GLY A 288 -26.79 -41.58 2.97
N LYS A 289 -27.37 -41.81 1.78
CA LYS A 289 -28.29 -42.95 1.54
C LYS A 289 -27.99 -43.62 0.20
N VAL A 290 -27.44 -44.81 0.28
CA VAL A 290 -27.03 -45.62 -0.88
C VAL A 290 -27.70 -46.98 -0.82
N PHE A 291 -28.16 -47.46 -1.97
CA PHE A 291 -28.75 -48.79 -2.09
C PHE A 291 -27.77 -49.74 -2.76
N VAL A 292 -27.63 -50.93 -2.19
CA VAL A 292 -26.81 -52.01 -2.73
C VAL A 292 -27.72 -53.20 -3.02
N ALA A 293 -27.59 -53.82 -4.18
CA ALA A 293 -28.42 -54.97 -4.55
C ALA A 293 -27.59 -56.14 -5.11
N SER A 294 -27.96 -57.34 -4.69
CA SER A 294 -27.57 -58.60 -5.32
C SER A 294 -28.65 -59.06 -6.31
N ILE A 295 -28.61 -60.33 -6.71
CA ILE A 295 -29.60 -60.90 -7.62
C ILE A 295 -30.99 -61.01 -6.95
N SER A 296 -31.05 -61.11 -5.62
CA SER A 296 -32.30 -61.30 -4.88
C SER A 296 -32.45 -60.42 -3.64
N HIS A 297 -31.35 -59.89 -3.09
CA HIS A 297 -31.37 -59.09 -1.86
C HIS A 297 -31.05 -57.63 -2.14
N VAL A 298 -31.65 -56.73 -1.37
CA VAL A 298 -31.36 -55.30 -1.40
C VAL A 298 -31.07 -54.80 0.01
N TRP A 299 -29.99 -54.03 0.15
CA TRP A 299 -29.54 -53.39 1.39
C TRP A 299 -29.61 -51.86 1.27
N CYS A 300 -29.97 -51.20 2.37
CA CYS A 300 -29.82 -49.76 2.55
C CYS A 300 -28.54 -49.54 3.31
N VAL A 301 -27.63 -48.78 2.73
CA VAL A 301 -26.41 -48.32 3.37
C VAL A 301 -26.63 -46.86 3.73
N ARG A 302 -26.78 -46.58 5.02
CA ARG A 302 -27.07 -45.24 5.55
C ARG A 302 -25.83 -44.67 6.21
N ALA A 303 -25.55 -43.39 6.01
CA ALA A 303 -24.46 -42.72 6.70
C ALA A 303 -24.79 -42.58 8.19
N ILE A 304 -23.81 -42.85 9.04
CA ILE A 304 -23.89 -42.63 10.49
C ILE A 304 -23.93 -41.12 10.74
N ASP A 305 -24.54 -40.69 11.85
CA ASP A 305 -24.62 -39.28 12.21
C ASP A 305 -23.24 -38.58 12.17
N VAL A 306 -23.19 -37.44 11.47
CA VAL A 306 -21.96 -36.69 11.19
C VAL A 306 -21.29 -36.24 12.48
N THR A 307 -22.06 -35.94 13.53
CA THR A 307 -21.54 -35.52 14.84
C THR A 307 -20.70 -36.62 15.50
N HIS A 308 -21.12 -37.89 15.36
CA HIS A 308 -20.36 -39.03 15.86
C HIS A 308 -19.09 -39.25 15.04
N GLN A 309 -19.21 -39.17 13.71
CA GLN A 309 -18.06 -39.29 12.81
C GLN A 309 -16.99 -38.21 13.10
N ILE A 310 -17.38 -36.95 13.30
CA ILE A 310 -16.46 -35.85 13.63
C ILE A 310 -15.69 -36.13 14.93
N ARG A 311 -16.36 -36.63 15.98
CA ARG A 311 -15.69 -36.95 17.26
C ARG A 311 -14.63 -38.02 17.08
N THR A 312 -14.97 -39.12 16.41
CA THR A 312 -14.02 -40.21 16.13
C THR A 312 -12.88 -39.75 15.23
N LEU A 313 -13.15 -38.86 14.27
CA LEU A 313 -12.13 -38.30 13.39
C LEU A 313 -11.17 -37.34 14.11
N LEU A 314 -11.66 -36.59 15.10
CA LEU A 314 -10.82 -35.77 15.96
C LEU A 314 -9.90 -36.62 16.84
N GLU A 315 -10.39 -37.74 17.37
CA GLU A 315 -9.57 -38.73 18.09
C GLU A 315 -8.50 -39.36 17.18
N GLN A 316 -8.85 -39.61 15.91
CA GLN A 316 -7.94 -40.16 14.90
C GLN A 316 -7.03 -39.10 14.25
N THR A 317 -7.06 -37.84 14.70
CA THR A 317 -6.26 -36.71 14.18
C THR A 317 -6.49 -36.37 12.69
N GLN A 318 -7.62 -36.79 12.12
CA GLN A 318 -7.99 -36.52 10.72
C GLN A 318 -8.81 -35.24 10.58
N PHE A 319 -8.18 -34.10 10.83
CA PHE A 319 -8.84 -32.80 10.88
C PHE A 319 -9.41 -32.32 9.53
N GLN A 320 -8.75 -32.62 8.41
CA GLN A 320 -9.22 -32.21 7.07
C GLN A 320 -10.54 -32.88 6.69
N LEU A 321 -10.66 -34.18 7.00
CA LEU A 321 -11.89 -34.94 6.78
C LEU A 321 -13.00 -34.45 7.71
N ALA A 322 -12.68 -34.17 8.98
CA ALA A 322 -13.63 -33.59 9.93
C ALA A 322 -14.16 -32.22 9.47
N LEU A 323 -13.30 -31.35 8.92
CA LEU A 323 -13.71 -30.05 8.36
C LEU A 323 -14.66 -30.20 7.17
N LYS A 324 -14.36 -31.13 6.26
CA LYS A 324 -15.24 -31.43 5.11
C LYS A 324 -16.59 -31.96 5.55
N LEU A 325 -16.62 -32.92 6.46
CA LEU A 325 -17.87 -33.44 7.01
C LEU A 325 -18.67 -32.36 7.72
N THR A 326 -18.01 -31.46 8.45
CA THR A 326 -18.69 -30.33 9.10
C THR A 326 -19.32 -29.39 8.06
N SER A 327 -18.62 -29.13 6.94
CA SER A 327 -19.17 -28.31 5.84
C SER A 327 -20.36 -28.96 5.12
N LEU A 328 -20.40 -30.29 5.07
CA LEU A 328 -21.45 -31.08 4.41
C LEU A 328 -22.63 -31.43 5.35
N SER A 329 -22.53 -31.12 6.64
CA SER A 329 -23.58 -31.45 7.61
C SER A 329 -24.84 -30.58 7.45
N ASP A 330 -26.00 -31.10 7.83
CA ASP A 330 -27.29 -30.39 7.82
C ASP A 330 -27.49 -29.48 9.06
N ILE A 331 -26.41 -29.17 9.78
CA ILE A 331 -26.42 -28.37 11.01
C ILE A 331 -26.65 -26.89 10.68
N SER A 332 -27.16 -26.09 11.63
CA SER A 332 -27.29 -24.63 11.48
C SER A 332 -25.95 -23.98 11.12
N GLU A 333 -25.97 -22.97 10.23
CA GLU A 333 -24.77 -22.24 9.79
C GLU A 333 -23.97 -21.64 10.96
N GLU A 334 -24.64 -21.21 12.04
CA GLU A 334 -23.97 -20.70 13.24
C GLU A 334 -23.18 -21.77 14.00
N GLU A 335 -23.74 -22.98 14.09
CA GLU A 335 -23.11 -24.12 14.75
C GLU A 335 -21.98 -24.69 13.89
N LYS A 336 -22.14 -24.69 12.57
CA LYS A 336 -21.05 -25.02 11.62
C LYS A 336 -19.85 -24.12 11.83
N VAL A 337 -20.04 -22.80 11.90
CA VAL A 337 -18.93 -21.86 12.10
C VAL A 337 -18.21 -22.12 13.44
N LYS A 338 -18.96 -22.35 14.52
CA LYS A 338 -18.39 -22.67 15.84
C LYS A 338 -17.61 -23.99 15.83
N GLN A 339 -18.15 -25.03 15.20
CA GLN A 339 -17.47 -26.32 15.09
C GLN A 339 -16.23 -26.25 14.19
N ILE A 340 -16.32 -25.56 13.04
CA ILE A 340 -15.18 -25.32 12.15
C ILE A 340 -14.06 -24.59 12.90
N TYR A 341 -14.40 -23.52 13.63
CA TYR A 341 -13.43 -22.79 14.45
C TYR A 341 -12.73 -23.73 15.46
N LYS A 342 -13.49 -24.52 16.22
CA LYS A 342 -12.94 -25.47 17.20
C LYS A 342 -12.02 -26.51 16.55
N ILE A 343 -12.43 -27.09 15.42
CA ILE A 343 -11.64 -28.11 14.69
C ILE A 343 -10.35 -27.48 14.13
N GLN A 344 -10.42 -26.26 13.58
CA GLN A 344 -9.26 -25.54 13.06
C GLN A 344 -8.27 -25.17 14.17
N THR A 345 -8.74 -24.72 15.34
CA THR A 345 -7.87 -24.46 16.49
C THR A 345 -7.15 -25.74 16.93
N LEU A 346 -7.87 -26.85 17.09
CA LEU A 346 -7.25 -28.14 17.43
C LEU A 346 -6.24 -28.59 16.37
N TYR A 347 -6.55 -28.39 15.08
CA TYR A 347 -5.64 -28.70 13.98
C TYR A 347 -4.37 -27.85 14.03
N ALA A 348 -4.47 -26.55 14.29
CA ALA A 348 -3.32 -25.66 14.41
C ALA A 348 -2.41 -26.06 15.59
N HIS A 349 -2.98 -26.40 16.75
CA HIS A 349 -2.21 -26.93 17.88
C HIS A 349 -1.59 -28.30 17.59
N HIS A 350 -2.28 -29.18 16.88
CA HIS A 350 -1.72 -30.46 16.46
C HIS A 350 -0.54 -30.28 15.49
N LEU A 351 -0.67 -29.39 14.50
CA LEU A 351 0.42 -29.04 13.58
C LEU A 351 1.64 -28.50 14.35
N PHE A 352 1.40 -27.64 15.34
CA PHE A 352 2.46 -27.12 16.22
C PHE A 352 3.16 -28.24 17.01
N ARG A 353 2.40 -29.14 17.64
CA ARG A 353 2.95 -30.31 18.36
C ARG A 353 3.70 -31.28 17.44
N SER A 354 3.27 -31.38 16.18
CA SER A 354 3.94 -32.19 15.15
C SER A 354 5.18 -31.53 14.53
N LYS A 355 5.63 -30.39 15.07
CA LYS A 355 6.80 -29.60 14.61
C LYS A 355 6.65 -28.98 13.22
N ARG A 356 5.43 -28.91 12.67
CA ARG A 356 5.15 -28.24 11.39
C ARG A 356 4.78 -26.77 11.64
N PHE A 357 5.76 -25.98 12.06
CA PHE A 357 5.52 -24.62 12.55
C PHE A 357 4.96 -23.67 11.48
N GLN A 358 5.44 -23.72 10.23
CA GLN A 358 4.92 -22.85 9.16
C GLN A 358 3.45 -23.11 8.86
N GLU A 359 3.08 -24.37 8.63
CA GLU A 359 1.69 -24.78 8.39
C GLU A 359 0.79 -24.41 9.58
N ALA A 360 1.27 -24.57 10.82
CA ALA A 360 0.53 -24.18 12.01
C ALA A 360 0.27 -22.66 12.05
N MET A 361 1.28 -21.84 11.78
CA MET A 361 1.16 -20.37 11.77
C MET A 361 0.21 -19.88 10.68
N ASP A 362 0.23 -20.49 9.49
CA ASP A 362 -0.72 -20.18 8.43
C ASP A 362 -2.16 -20.48 8.84
N GLN A 363 -2.39 -21.57 9.58
CA GLN A 363 -3.71 -21.87 10.12
C GLN A 363 -4.12 -20.86 11.21
N PHE A 364 -3.22 -20.49 12.13
CA PHE A 364 -3.51 -19.43 13.12
C PHE A 364 -3.86 -18.09 12.47
N LEU A 365 -3.21 -17.73 11.36
CA LEU A 365 -3.53 -16.53 10.58
C LEU A 365 -4.91 -16.59 9.92
N LYS A 366 -5.31 -17.77 9.42
CA LYS A 366 -6.63 -17.98 8.80
C LYS A 366 -7.75 -17.88 9.84
N ILE A 367 -7.51 -18.43 11.03
CA ILE A 367 -8.46 -18.42 12.15
C ILE A 367 -8.60 -17.00 12.74
N GLY A 368 -7.54 -16.19 12.69
CA GLY A 368 -7.50 -14.90 13.39
C GLY A 368 -7.38 -15.07 14.90
N THR A 369 -6.57 -16.04 15.33
CA THR A 369 -6.30 -16.32 16.77
C THR A 369 -5.56 -15.13 17.40
N ASP A 370 -5.78 -14.86 18.69
CA ASP A 370 -5.09 -13.79 19.41
C ASP A 370 -3.56 -14.03 19.35
N PRO A 371 -2.76 -13.07 18.85
CA PRO A 371 -1.30 -13.22 18.81
C PRO A 371 -0.68 -13.52 20.17
N TYR A 372 -1.33 -13.10 21.27
CA TYR A 372 -0.86 -13.43 22.62
C TYR A 372 -0.91 -14.94 22.91
N GLU A 373 -1.97 -15.65 22.50
CA GLU A 373 -2.10 -17.10 22.67
C GLU A 373 -1.02 -17.85 21.88
N VAL A 374 -0.67 -17.36 20.68
CA VAL A 374 0.38 -17.94 19.84
C VAL A 374 1.78 -17.68 20.43
N ILE A 375 2.01 -16.49 20.99
CA ILE A 375 3.28 -16.15 21.67
C ILE A 375 3.46 -17.01 22.93
N MET A 376 2.39 -17.31 23.68
CA MET A 376 2.45 -18.19 24.85
C MET A 376 2.89 -19.63 24.53
N LEU A 377 2.77 -20.08 23.27
CA LEU A 377 3.29 -21.38 22.84
C LEU A 377 4.84 -21.44 22.87
N PHE A 378 5.51 -20.28 23.01
CA PHE A 378 6.96 -20.15 23.13
C PHE A 378 7.36 -19.59 24.52
N PRO A 379 7.46 -20.45 25.55
CA PRO A 379 7.71 -20.01 26.93
C PRO A 379 9.03 -19.26 27.15
N ASP A 380 10.05 -19.47 26.31
CA ASP A 380 11.36 -18.78 26.45
C ASP A 380 11.34 -17.30 26.01
N LEU A 381 10.28 -16.84 25.32
CA LEU A 381 10.15 -15.46 24.83
C LEU A 381 9.35 -14.55 25.78
N VAL A 382 8.52 -15.14 26.64
CA VAL A 382 7.60 -14.42 27.54
C VAL A 382 8.22 -14.33 28.92
N THR A 383 8.50 -13.09 29.36
CA THR A 383 8.76 -12.81 30.77
C THR A 383 7.41 -12.52 31.41
N PRO A 384 6.97 -13.23 32.48
CA PRO A 384 5.63 -13.06 33.02
C PRO A 384 5.51 -11.66 33.62
N SER A 385 4.84 -10.78 32.88
CA SER A 385 4.41 -9.48 33.38
C SER A 385 3.13 -9.72 34.16
N SER A 386 3.22 -9.55 35.49
CA SER A 386 2.18 -9.50 36.51
C SER A 386 0.71 -9.58 36.05
N ASN A 387 -0.01 -10.54 36.65
CA ASN A 387 -1.46 -10.78 36.66
C ASN A 387 -2.02 -11.76 35.62
N ASN A 388 -1.62 -13.03 35.71
CA ASN A 388 -2.54 -14.19 35.86
C ASN A 388 -1.74 -15.50 35.89
N PRO A 389 -1.60 -16.17 37.05
CA PRO A 389 -0.85 -17.41 37.19
C PRO A 389 -1.76 -18.64 36.99
N GLU A 390 -2.56 -18.67 35.92
CA GLU A 390 -3.33 -19.87 35.57
C GLU A 390 -3.25 -20.08 34.06
N VAL A 391 -3.10 -21.34 33.64
CA VAL A 391 -2.84 -21.83 32.28
C VAL A 391 -1.34 -21.87 31.89
N SER A 392 -0.52 -22.46 32.74
CA SER A 392 0.59 -23.29 32.24
C SER A 392 0.03 -24.68 31.97
N ASP A 393 -0.34 -24.96 30.72
CA ASP A 393 -0.82 -26.28 30.33
C ASP A 393 0.38 -27.25 30.35
N PRO A 394 0.42 -28.27 31.23
CA PRO A 394 1.62 -29.08 31.54
C PRO A 394 2.06 -30.04 30.40
N THR A 395 1.57 -29.83 29.18
CA THR A 395 1.79 -30.71 28.01
C THR A 395 2.58 -30.07 26.86
N LEU A 396 3.08 -28.84 27.01
CA LEU A 396 3.92 -28.20 25.98
C LEU A 396 5.35 -28.80 26.00
N PRO A 397 5.82 -29.42 24.90
CA PRO A 397 7.18 -29.96 24.82
C PRO A 397 8.19 -28.80 24.85
N LYS A 398 9.22 -28.89 25.70
CA LYS A 398 10.39 -28.00 25.61
C LYS A 398 11.05 -28.23 24.24
N LEU A 399 11.02 -27.22 23.38
CA LEU A 399 11.63 -27.26 22.05
C LEU A 399 13.16 -27.21 22.21
N GLN A 400 13.90 -28.06 21.49
CA GLN A 400 15.36 -28.04 21.43
C GLN A 400 15.84 -26.97 20.44
N ASP A 401 17.07 -26.45 20.60
CA ASP A 401 17.62 -25.27 19.90
C ASP A 401 17.32 -25.17 18.39
N HIS A 402 17.42 -26.27 17.64
CA HIS A 402 17.15 -26.28 16.20
C HIS A 402 15.65 -26.26 15.83
N ASP A 403 14.80 -26.89 16.64
CA ASP A 403 13.34 -26.81 16.47
C ASP A 403 12.82 -25.45 16.97
N LEU A 404 13.48 -24.86 17.96
CA LEU A 404 13.23 -23.51 18.45
C LEU A 404 13.56 -22.48 17.36
N GLU A 405 14.71 -22.57 16.68
CA GLU A 405 15.07 -21.65 15.60
C GLU A 405 14.05 -21.70 14.43
N LYS A 406 13.60 -22.90 14.05
CA LYS A 406 12.55 -23.07 13.02
C LYS A 406 11.20 -22.52 13.48
N GLY A 407 10.85 -22.73 14.75
CA GLY A 407 9.66 -22.16 15.36
C GLY A 407 9.69 -20.63 15.41
N LEU A 408 10.83 -20.05 15.79
CA LEU A 408 11.06 -18.60 15.83
C LEU A 408 10.99 -17.97 14.44
N ARG A 409 11.56 -18.60 13.41
CA ARG A 409 11.44 -18.13 12.01
C ARG A 409 9.98 -18.14 11.53
N ALA A 410 9.24 -19.20 11.83
CA ALA A 410 7.81 -19.26 11.50
C ALA A 410 7.00 -18.20 12.28
N LEU A 411 7.34 -17.98 13.55
CA LEU A 411 6.73 -16.95 14.39
C LEU A 411 7.04 -15.54 13.88
N ILE A 412 8.25 -15.27 13.37
CA ILE A 412 8.59 -13.97 12.75
C ILE A 412 7.68 -13.69 11.56
N VAL A 413 7.46 -14.66 10.67
CA VAL A 413 6.57 -14.50 9.51
C VAL A 413 5.13 -14.21 9.99
N PHE A 414 4.64 -14.97 10.96
CA PHE A 414 3.33 -14.78 11.58
C PHE A 414 3.17 -13.36 12.16
N LEU A 415 4.09 -12.95 13.04
CA LEU A 415 4.03 -11.68 13.75
C LEU A 415 4.19 -10.48 12.80
N THR A 416 4.99 -10.62 11.75
CA THR A 416 5.15 -9.57 10.72
C THR A 416 3.85 -9.37 9.94
N GLU A 417 3.18 -10.45 9.56
CA GLU A 417 1.90 -10.40 8.85
C GLU A 417 0.78 -9.84 9.72
N VAL A 418 0.73 -10.24 11.00
CA VAL A 418 -0.19 -9.68 11.99
C VAL A 418 0.06 -8.19 12.18
N ARG A 419 1.33 -7.77 12.31
CA ARG A 419 1.72 -6.36 12.43
C ARG A 419 1.28 -5.54 11.21
N HIS A 420 1.43 -6.09 10.00
CA HIS A 420 0.95 -5.44 8.78
C HIS A 420 -0.57 -5.25 8.78
N LYS A 421 -1.34 -6.27 9.19
CA LYS A 421 -2.80 -6.18 9.29
C LYS A 421 -3.24 -5.14 10.33
N LEU A 422 -2.64 -5.13 11.52
CA LEU A 422 -2.94 -4.15 12.57
C LEU A 422 -2.62 -2.71 12.15
N MET A 423 -1.51 -2.49 11.44
CA MET A 423 -1.14 -1.16 10.91
C MET A 423 -2.01 -0.72 9.73
N GLY A 424 -2.47 -1.66 8.90
CA GLY A 424 -3.42 -1.41 7.81
C GLY A 424 -4.80 -0.98 8.33
N ASP A 425 -5.32 -1.67 9.34
CA ASP A 425 -6.60 -1.35 9.98
C ASP A 425 -6.58 -0.01 10.72
N SER A 426 -5.44 0.38 11.30
CA SER A 426 -5.28 1.71 11.92
C SER A 426 -5.34 2.84 10.89
N LYS A 427 -4.77 2.65 9.69
CA LYS A 427 -4.79 3.65 8.61
C LYS A 427 -6.13 3.74 7.89
N ALA A 428 -6.90 2.65 7.84
CA ALA A 428 -8.25 2.65 7.27
C ALA A 428 -9.25 3.41 8.17
N LYS A 429 -9.12 3.28 9.49
CA LYS A 429 -9.97 4.00 10.47
C LYS A 429 -9.82 5.52 10.43
N ASP A 430 -8.67 6.06 10.01
CA ASP A 430 -8.48 7.51 9.87
C ASP A 430 -9.17 8.10 8.63
N LYS A 431 -9.55 7.27 7.63
CA LYS A 431 -10.31 7.72 6.45
C LYS A 431 -11.82 7.58 6.60
N ASP A 432 -12.29 6.62 7.39
CA ASP A 432 -13.72 6.28 7.50
C ASP A 432 -14.46 6.95 8.69
N ASN A 433 -13.81 7.84 9.45
CA ASN A 433 -14.46 8.56 10.56
C ASN A 433 -15.48 9.64 10.12
N ILE A 434 -15.89 9.67 8.85
CA ILE A 434 -17.05 10.43 8.38
C ILE A 434 -17.91 9.54 7.47
N LYS A 435 -18.50 8.46 8.02
CA LYS A 435 -19.93 8.08 7.84
C LYS A 435 -20.24 6.68 8.37
N GLU A 436 -21.40 6.64 9.03
CA GLU A 436 -22.29 5.48 9.24
C GLU A 436 -21.90 4.38 10.25
N LYS A 437 -22.58 4.46 11.39
CA LYS A 437 -23.01 3.32 12.19
C LYS A 437 -24.00 2.47 11.38
N SER A 438 -23.67 1.21 11.11
CA SER A 438 -24.67 0.17 10.88
C SER A 438 -24.23 -1.15 11.51
N LEU A 439 -25.19 -1.76 12.22
CA LEU A 439 -25.11 -3.02 12.94
C LEU A 439 -24.94 -4.21 11.98
N ILE A 440 -24.05 -5.16 12.32
CA ILE A 440 -24.25 -6.63 12.41
C ILE A 440 -22.87 -7.28 12.75
N GLU A 441 -22.94 -8.40 13.46
CA GLU A 441 -22.00 -8.99 14.41
C GLU A 441 -20.74 -9.67 13.83
N GLY A 442 -19.70 -9.82 14.68
CA GLY A 442 -18.80 -10.97 14.60
C GLY A 442 -17.29 -10.76 14.83
N LYS A 443 -16.75 -9.54 14.73
CA LYS A 443 -15.34 -9.27 15.04
C LYS A 443 -15.25 -8.40 16.28
N LYS A 444 -14.59 -8.89 17.33
CA LYS A 444 -14.25 -8.09 18.52
C LYS A 444 -13.45 -6.87 18.04
N ASN A 445 -14.09 -5.72 17.93
CA ASN A 445 -13.42 -4.46 17.63
C ASN A 445 -12.53 -4.12 18.83
N MET A 446 -11.26 -4.52 18.79
CA MET A 446 -10.27 -4.08 19.78
C MET A 446 -10.20 -2.55 19.80
N THR A 447 -10.21 -1.99 21.01
CA THR A 447 -9.97 -0.56 21.25
C THR A 447 -8.55 -0.17 20.81
N ALA A 448 -8.36 1.07 20.36
CA ALA A 448 -7.05 1.60 19.94
C ALA A 448 -5.94 1.41 20.99
N VAL A 449 -6.30 1.48 22.28
CA VAL A 449 -5.37 1.26 23.40
C VAL A 449 -4.88 -0.19 23.47
N ALA A 450 -5.78 -1.15 23.26
CA ALA A 450 -5.44 -2.58 23.24
C ALA A 450 -4.59 -2.93 22.00
N THR A 451 -4.83 -2.29 20.85
CA THR A 451 -3.99 -2.48 19.65
C THR A 451 -2.57 -1.93 19.84
N GLU A 452 -2.40 -0.79 20.51
CA GLU A 452 -1.07 -0.27 20.83
C GLU A 452 -0.32 -1.16 21.82
N GLN A 453 -0.98 -1.65 22.86
CA GLN A 453 -0.39 -2.60 23.81
C GLN A 453 0.02 -3.90 23.11
N LEU A 454 -0.81 -4.41 22.21
CA LEU A 454 -0.50 -5.60 21.43
C LEU A 454 0.70 -5.36 20.48
N LEU A 455 0.77 -4.21 19.81
CA LEU A 455 1.93 -3.83 18.98
C LEU A 455 3.23 -3.74 19.79
N LYS A 456 3.17 -3.23 21.04
CA LYS A 456 4.32 -3.21 21.95
C LYS A 456 4.81 -4.63 22.25
N ILE A 457 3.88 -5.56 22.54
CA ILE A 457 4.22 -6.97 22.82
C ILE A 457 4.81 -7.62 21.57
N ILE A 458 4.17 -7.46 20.41
CA ILE A 458 4.63 -8.00 19.13
C ILE A 458 6.05 -7.51 18.81
N ASP A 459 6.31 -6.20 18.87
CA ASP A 459 7.63 -5.65 18.54
C ASP A 459 8.73 -6.09 19.53
N THR A 460 8.38 -6.22 20.81
CA THR A 460 9.33 -6.67 21.84
C THR A 460 9.66 -8.16 21.67
N THR A 461 8.67 -8.98 21.29
CA THR A 461 8.89 -10.40 20.96
C THR A 461 9.65 -10.59 19.65
N LEU A 462 9.37 -9.79 18.62
CA LEU A 462 10.13 -9.77 17.37
C LEU A 462 11.60 -9.40 17.60
N LEU A 463 11.88 -8.43 18.48
CA LEU A 463 13.25 -8.07 18.84
C LEU A 463 13.99 -9.26 19.48
N LYS A 464 13.35 -9.98 20.42
CA LYS A 464 13.92 -11.19 21.04
C LYS A 464 14.15 -12.30 20.00
N CYS A 465 13.19 -12.49 19.07
CA CYS A 465 13.31 -13.46 17.98
C CYS A 465 14.46 -13.13 17.02
N TYR A 466 14.62 -11.87 16.62
CA TYR A 466 15.70 -11.45 15.72
C TYR A 466 17.08 -11.56 16.36
N LEU A 467 17.23 -11.22 17.64
CA LEU A 467 18.50 -11.40 18.37
C LEU A 467 18.93 -12.88 18.49
N GLN A 468 17.98 -13.82 18.41
CA GLN A 468 18.25 -15.26 18.47
C GLN A 468 18.41 -15.92 17.10
N THR A 469 17.90 -15.31 16.02
CA THR A 469 17.85 -15.94 14.69
C THR A 469 18.57 -15.16 13.60
N THR A 470 18.48 -13.81 13.57
CA THR A 470 19.02 -12.98 12.49
C THR A 470 19.30 -11.55 12.97
N ASP A 471 20.58 -11.27 13.28
CA ASP A 471 21.05 -9.97 13.74
C ASP A 471 20.80 -8.81 12.76
N ALA A 472 20.80 -9.06 11.44
CA ALA A 472 20.71 -8.01 10.43
C ALA A 472 19.36 -7.27 10.39
N LEU A 473 18.28 -7.91 10.87
CA LEU A 473 16.92 -7.36 10.83
C LEU A 473 16.57 -6.55 12.09
N VAL A 474 17.46 -6.51 13.09
CA VAL A 474 17.27 -5.76 14.32
C VAL A 474 17.24 -4.24 14.06
N ALA A 475 18.16 -3.71 13.24
CA ALA A 475 18.23 -2.28 12.96
C ALA A 475 17.01 -1.73 12.17
N PRO A 476 16.50 -2.40 11.11
CA PRO A 476 15.26 -2.01 10.45
C PRO A 476 14.04 -2.05 11.36
N LEU A 477 13.93 -3.07 12.22
CA LEU A 477 12.86 -3.16 13.20
C LEU A 477 12.90 -1.94 14.13
N LEU A 478 14.07 -1.66 14.73
CA LEU A 478 14.28 -0.56 15.70
C LEU A 478 13.95 0.84 15.20
N ARG A 479 13.99 1.09 13.88
CA ARG A 479 13.58 2.38 13.29
C ARG A 479 12.07 2.61 13.31
N LEU A 480 11.27 1.54 13.33
CA LEU A 480 9.81 1.60 13.24
C LEU A 480 9.16 0.92 14.47
N ASN A 481 9.64 1.19 15.68
CA ASN A 481 9.32 0.34 16.83
C ASN A 481 8.39 0.93 17.89
N HIS A 482 7.38 0.14 18.25
CA HIS A 482 6.58 0.32 19.45
C HIS A 482 7.20 -0.37 20.68
N CYS A 483 8.33 -1.09 20.57
CA CYS A 483 8.98 -1.84 21.66
C CYS A 483 8.91 -1.22 23.06
N HIS A 484 8.75 -2.08 24.06
CA HIS A 484 8.90 -1.72 25.46
C HIS A 484 10.36 -1.35 25.77
N LEU A 485 10.56 -0.10 26.22
CA LEU A 485 11.88 0.49 26.45
C LEU A 485 12.76 -0.31 27.42
N ALA A 486 12.22 -0.65 28.59
CA ALA A 486 12.98 -1.32 29.65
C ALA A 486 13.43 -2.74 29.27
N GLU A 487 12.58 -3.49 28.55
CA GLU A 487 12.94 -4.83 28.10
C GLU A 487 13.92 -4.80 26.94
N ALA A 488 13.69 -3.94 25.94
CA ALA A 488 14.57 -3.80 24.79
C ALA A 488 15.98 -3.33 25.21
N GLU A 489 16.07 -2.38 26.15
CA GLU A 489 17.34 -1.92 26.74
C GLU A 489 18.08 -3.08 27.42
N LYS A 490 17.40 -3.87 28.27
CA LYS A 490 17.99 -5.02 28.95
C LYS A 490 18.48 -6.07 27.96
N THR A 491 17.69 -6.42 26.94
CA THR A 491 18.07 -7.43 25.95
C THR A 491 19.25 -6.98 25.09
N LEU A 492 19.30 -5.72 24.67
CA LEU A 492 20.39 -5.20 23.84
C LEU A 492 21.70 -5.06 24.64
N LEU A 493 21.62 -4.68 25.92
CA LEU A 493 22.79 -4.64 26.81
C LEU A 493 23.34 -6.05 27.09
N MET A 494 22.48 -7.05 27.28
CA MET A 494 22.91 -8.44 27.47
C MET A 494 23.68 -8.99 26.26
N HIS A 495 23.28 -8.60 25.04
CA HIS A 495 23.94 -9.02 23.80
C HIS A 495 25.08 -8.10 23.33
N GLN A 496 25.45 -7.08 24.12
CA GLN A 496 26.50 -6.09 23.80
C GLN A 496 26.31 -5.35 22.45
N LYS A 497 25.04 -5.15 22.04
CA LYS A 497 24.67 -4.48 20.78
C LYS A 497 24.41 -2.99 21.01
N TYR A 498 25.50 -2.23 21.20
CA TYR A 498 25.45 -0.79 21.49
C TYR A 498 24.96 0.10 20.34
N PRO A 499 25.31 -0.14 19.05
CA PRO A 499 24.79 0.64 17.93
C PRO A 499 23.26 0.57 17.81
N GLU A 500 22.69 -0.61 18.00
CA GLU A 500 21.24 -0.86 17.98
C GLU A 500 20.54 -0.19 19.17
N LEU A 501 21.19 -0.16 20.32
CA LEU A 501 20.70 0.56 21.50
C LEU A 501 20.64 2.09 21.28
N ILE A 502 21.60 2.65 20.55
CA ILE A 502 21.58 4.09 20.18
C ILE A 502 20.38 4.38 19.26
N ILE A 503 20.08 3.51 18.30
CA ILE A 503 18.89 3.63 17.43
C ILE A 503 17.61 3.57 18.28
N LEU A 504 17.53 2.66 19.26
CA LEU A 504 16.39 2.57 20.18
C LEU A 504 16.20 3.86 21.00
N TYR A 505 17.28 4.42 21.53
CA TYR A 505 17.19 5.68 22.27
C TYR A 505 16.79 6.86 21.38
N GLN A 506 17.25 6.88 20.13
CA GLN A 506 16.85 7.89 19.14
C GLN A 506 15.34 7.81 18.85
N THR A 507 14.80 6.62 18.58
CA THR A 507 13.37 6.47 18.26
C THR A 507 12.44 6.74 19.44
N LYS A 508 12.98 6.67 20.67
CA LYS A 508 12.22 6.88 21.91
C LYS A 508 12.49 8.24 22.57
N GLY A 509 13.26 9.12 21.92
CA GLY A 509 13.55 10.47 22.40
C GLY A 509 14.47 10.56 23.61
N GLN A 510 15.17 9.48 23.97
CA GLN A 510 16.08 9.44 25.14
C GLN A 510 17.50 9.84 24.75
N HIS A 511 17.66 11.02 24.14
CA HIS A 511 18.92 11.48 23.55
C HIS A 511 20.06 11.65 24.55
N ARG A 512 19.75 12.04 25.80
CA ARG A 512 20.76 12.20 26.85
C ARG A 512 21.47 10.89 27.18
N LYS A 513 20.71 9.80 27.36
CA LYS A 513 21.29 8.47 27.64
C LYS A 513 22.12 7.95 26.45
N ALA A 514 21.67 8.23 25.22
CA ALA A 514 22.41 7.87 24.02
C ALA A 514 23.77 8.59 23.93
N LEU A 515 23.79 9.90 24.22
CA LEU A 515 25.02 10.71 24.19
C LEU A 515 25.98 10.37 25.35
N GLU A 516 25.46 10.08 26.55
CA GLU A 516 26.27 9.59 27.67
C GLU A 516 26.92 8.23 27.35
N LEU A 517 26.19 7.34 26.65
CA LEU A 517 26.70 6.05 26.19
C LEU A 517 27.77 6.22 25.09
N LEU A 518 27.55 7.14 24.16
CA LEU A 518 28.53 7.50 23.12
C LEU A 518 29.80 8.10 23.73
N GLU A 519 29.69 9.01 24.70
CA GLU A 519 30.84 9.61 25.37
C GLU A 519 31.66 8.56 26.15
N LYS A 520 30.98 7.64 26.84
CA LYS A 520 31.63 6.56 27.59
C LYS A 520 32.40 5.61 26.67
N HIS A 521 31.78 5.16 25.58
CA HIS A 521 32.41 4.21 24.64
C HIS A 521 33.34 4.88 23.62
N ALA A 522 33.30 6.20 23.44
CA ALA A 522 34.26 6.93 22.61
C ALA A 522 35.69 6.86 23.18
N LYS A 523 35.83 6.72 24.50
CA LYS A 523 37.11 6.62 25.22
C LYS A 523 37.63 5.18 25.38
N GLU A 524 36.80 4.16 25.12
CA GLU A 524 37.16 2.75 25.24
C GLU A 524 37.72 2.18 23.93
N ASN A 525 38.88 1.52 23.96
CA ASN A 525 39.60 1.07 22.77
C ASN A 525 38.98 -0.13 22.03
N ASP A 526 38.12 -0.92 22.69
CA ASP A 526 37.57 -2.19 22.17
C ASP A 526 36.13 -2.08 21.61
N SER A 527 35.55 -0.87 21.57
CA SER A 527 34.17 -0.67 21.10
C SER A 527 34.11 -0.28 19.61
N SER A 528 33.12 -0.81 18.88
CA SER A 528 32.80 -0.45 17.49
C SER A 528 32.38 1.02 17.28
N LEU A 529 32.30 1.78 18.38
CA LEU A 529 31.87 3.17 18.50
C LEU A 529 33.04 4.14 18.73
N LYS A 530 34.28 3.76 18.40
CA LYS A 530 35.48 4.58 18.61
C LYS A 530 35.44 5.91 17.84
N GLY A 531 35.77 7.00 18.54
CA GLY A 531 36.00 8.35 17.96
C GLY A 531 34.82 9.32 18.05
N THR A 532 35.10 10.59 17.72
CA THR A 532 34.15 11.71 17.75
C THR A 532 33.10 11.66 16.64
N ALA A 533 33.35 10.92 15.55
CA ALA A 533 32.53 10.89 14.34
C ALA A 533 31.07 10.44 14.56
N ARG A 534 30.84 9.40 15.37
CA ARG A 534 29.47 8.91 15.66
C ARG A 534 28.68 9.88 16.53
N THR A 535 29.35 10.56 17.46
CA THR A 535 28.76 11.63 18.26
C THR A 535 28.40 12.82 17.39
N ILE A 536 29.28 13.22 16.46
CA ILE A 536 29.00 14.29 15.49
C ILE A 536 27.77 13.93 14.65
N GLN A 537 27.74 12.72 14.07
CA GLN A 537 26.60 12.26 13.28
C GLN A 537 25.31 12.26 14.13
N TYR A 538 25.36 11.80 15.38
CA TYR A 538 24.20 11.81 16.26
C TYR A 538 23.73 13.25 16.54
N LEU A 539 24.64 14.15 16.91
CA LEU A 539 24.36 15.55 17.21
C LEU A 539 23.82 16.33 16.00
N GLN A 540 24.28 16.03 14.78
CA GLN A 540 23.77 16.62 13.54
C GLN A 540 22.30 16.26 13.26
N HIS A 541 21.85 15.07 13.67
CA HIS A 541 20.46 14.64 13.50
C HIS A 541 19.55 15.03 14.69
N LEU A 542 20.09 15.70 15.73
CA LEU A 542 19.26 16.29 16.78
C LEU A 542 18.72 17.64 16.29
N GLY A 543 17.39 17.77 16.30
CA GLY A 543 16.73 19.03 15.98
C GLY A 543 16.88 20.12 17.04
N LYS A 544 16.38 21.31 16.71
CA LYS A 544 16.40 22.55 17.51
C LYS A 544 15.94 22.40 18.98
N ASP A 545 15.03 21.48 19.26
CA ASP A 545 14.42 21.30 20.59
C ASP A 545 15.44 20.83 21.64
N TYR A 546 16.55 20.25 21.20
CA TYR A 546 17.62 19.74 22.06
C TYR A 546 18.90 20.57 22.00
N ILE A 547 18.83 21.84 21.61
CA ILE A 547 20.01 22.71 21.44
C ILE A 547 20.89 22.75 22.70
N ASP A 548 20.31 22.83 23.90
CA ASP A 548 21.10 22.92 25.13
C ASP A 548 21.89 21.61 25.39
N LEU A 549 21.34 20.47 24.95
CA LEU A 549 22.01 19.17 24.97
C LEU A 549 23.14 19.13 23.93
N ILE A 550 22.89 19.62 22.72
CA ILE A 550 23.90 19.73 21.65
C ILE A 550 25.07 20.58 22.13
N LEU A 551 24.83 21.77 22.69
CA LEU A 551 25.89 22.65 23.17
C LEU A 551 26.72 22.01 24.30
N LYS A 552 26.07 21.29 25.22
CA LYS A 552 26.75 20.58 26.31
C LYS A 552 27.71 19.50 25.79
N PHE A 553 27.28 18.69 24.83
CA PHE A 553 28.09 17.60 24.28
C PHE A 553 29.01 18.06 23.14
N ALA A 554 28.74 19.18 22.47
CA ALA A 554 29.64 19.76 21.50
C ALA A 554 30.93 20.28 22.16
N GLY A 555 30.88 20.70 23.42
CA GLY A 555 32.04 21.22 24.14
C GLY A 555 33.20 20.23 24.26
N TRP A 556 32.94 18.94 24.50
CA TRP A 556 34.04 17.97 24.55
C TRP A 556 34.57 17.63 23.15
N VAL A 557 33.69 17.54 22.15
CA VAL A 557 34.07 17.27 20.76
C VAL A 557 34.94 18.40 20.20
N LEU A 558 34.58 19.66 20.46
CA LEU A 558 35.33 20.84 20.03
C LEU A 558 36.68 20.99 20.72
N ASN A 559 36.82 20.48 21.96
CA ASN A 559 38.09 20.49 22.69
C ASN A 559 39.06 19.41 22.18
N GLU A 560 38.57 18.25 21.74
CA GLU A 560 39.42 17.21 21.14
C GLU A 560 39.76 17.53 19.68
N ASP A 561 38.75 17.85 18.86
CA ASP A 561 38.90 18.12 17.42
C ASP A 561 38.10 19.38 17.00
N PRO A 562 38.70 20.58 16.96
CA PRO A 562 37.97 21.82 16.68
C PRO A 562 37.40 21.89 15.26
N GLU A 563 38.09 21.32 14.27
CA GLU A 563 37.63 21.30 12.88
C GLU A 563 36.46 20.33 12.66
N GLN A 564 36.53 19.13 13.26
CA GLN A 564 35.44 18.14 13.16
C GLN A 564 34.24 18.54 14.03
N GLY A 565 34.49 19.14 15.20
CA GLY A 565 33.43 19.67 16.05
C GLY A 565 32.66 20.82 15.39
N LEU A 566 33.30 21.60 14.52
CA LEU A 566 32.60 22.65 13.77
C LEU A 566 31.58 22.09 12.76
N ARG A 567 31.78 20.87 12.24
CA ARG A 567 30.81 20.18 11.36
C ARG A 567 29.46 19.92 12.04
N ILE A 568 29.40 19.92 13.36
CA ILE A 568 28.12 19.83 14.10
C ILE A 568 27.21 21.01 13.73
N PHE A 569 27.79 22.18 13.43
CA PHE A 569 27.05 23.41 13.17
C PHE A 569 27.09 23.89 11.71
N ILE A 570 27.88 23.23 10.84
CA ILE A 570 28.13 23.67 9.46
C ILE A 570 27.50 22.73 8.43
N GLU A 571 27.34 21.44 8.72
CA GLU A 571 26.92 20.45 7.73
C GLU A 571 25.56 20.77 7.06
N ASP A 572 25.44 20.45 5.77
CA ASP A 572 24.26 20.69 4.94
C ASP A 572 23.13 19.68 5.22
N ILE A 573 22.67 19.65 6.47
CA ILE A 573 21.60 18.79 6.97
C ILE A 573 20.44 19.67 7.44
N GLN A 574 19.20 19.31 7.07
CA GLN A 574 18.00 20.13 7.35
C GLN A 574 17.84 20.43 8.85
N GLU A 575 18.17 19.48 9.71
CA GLU A 575 18.12 19.62 11.16
C GLU A 575 19.15 20.63 11.68
N VAL A 576 20.34 20.68 11.08
CA VAL A 576 21.43 21.60 11.43
C VAL A 576 21.09 23.02 10.97
N GLU A 577 20.52 23.17 9.77
CA GLU A 577 20.06 24.48 9.27
C GLU A 577 18.99 25.13 10.17
N GLN A 578 18.14 24.30 10.79
CA GLN A 578 17.07 24.71 11.70
C GLN A 578 17.55 25.08 13.11
N LEU A 579 18.81 24.82 13.45
CA LEU A 579 19.36 25.17 14.76
C LEU A 579 19.34 26.69 14.97
N PRO A 580 19.08 27.18 16.19
CA PRO A 580 19.10 28.60 16.50
C PRO A 580 20.53 29.16 16.40
N ARG A 581 20.88 29.66 15.21
CA ARG A 581 22.20 30.19 14.82
C ARG A 581 22.74 31.25 15.79
N ALA A 582 21.86 32.08 16.38
CA ALA A 582 22.25 33.08 17.37
C ALA A 582 22.78 32.47 18.69
N LYS A 583 22.22 31.35 19.16
CA LYS A 583 22.70 30.65 20.36
C LYS A 583 24.02 29.94 20.09
N VAL A 584 24.16 29.33 18.91
CA VAL A 584 25.42 28.71 18.48
C VAL A 584 26.53 29.76 18.39
N LEU A 585 26.23 30.92 17.82
CA LEU A 585 27.17 32.04 17.76
C LEU A 585 27.59 32.54 19.14
N ASP A 586 26.65 32.75 20.07
CA ASP A 586 26.97 33.15 21.46
C ASP A 586 27.86 32.11 22.16
N TYR A 587 27.59 30.82 21.93
CA TYR A 587 28.43 29.74 22.45
C TYR A 587 29.85 29.76 21.86
N LEU A 588 29.98 29.89 20.54
CA LEU A 588 31.30 29.97 19.87
C LEU A 588 32.08 31.22 20.29
N LEU A 589 31.41 32.37 20.46
CA LEU A 589 32.04 33.60 20.94
C LEU A 589 32.62 33.48 22.36
N ARG A 590 32.00 32.66 23.22
CA ARG A 590 32.46 32.42 24.60
C ARG A 590 33.57 31.39 24.68
N CYS A 591 33.46 30.29 23.94
CA CYS A 591 34.32 29.12 24.10
C CYS A 591 35.44 29.02 23.04
N HIS A 592 35.20 29.41 21.79
CA HIS A 592 36.13 29.20 20.66
C HIS A 592 36.11 30.35 19.64
N LYS A 593 36.73 31.48 19.98
CA LYS A 593 36.74 32.71 19.14
C LYS A 593 37.34 32.53 17.74
N ASP A 594 38.29 31.60 17.58
CA ASP A 594 38.98 31.40 16.30
C ASP A 594 38.07 30.78 15.22
N LEU A 595 37.10 29.97 15.64
CA LEU A 595 36.14 29.28 14.76
C LEU A 595 34.93 30.16 14.39
N VAL A 596 34.79 31.34 15.00
CA VAL A 596 33.64 32.23 14.76
C VAL A 596 33.65 32.77 13.34
N ILE A 597 34.83 33.10 12.79
CA ILE A 597 34.91 33.60 11.42
C ILE A 597 34.56 32.51 10.41
N THR A 598 35.09 31.30 10.57
CA THR A 598 34.79 30.19 9.66
C THR A 598 33.31 29.81 9.71
N TYR A 599 32.70 29.81 10.91
CA TYR A 599 31.26 29.62 11.06
C TYR A 599 30.44 30.72 10.37
N LEU A 600 30.75 31.99 10.62
CA LEU A 600 30.01 33.12 10.04
C LEU A 600 30.22 33.24 8.52
N GLU A 601 31.42 32.94 8.02
CA GLU A 601 31.68 32.83 6.57
C GLU A 601 30.78 31.76 5.94
N HIS A 602 30.63 30.60 6.58
CA HIS A 602 29.72 29.57 6.09
C HIS A 602 28.25 30.01 6.11
N VAL A 603 27.79 30.56 7.24
CA VAL A 603 26.40 31.04 7.41
C VAL A 603 26.05 32.10 6.38
N VAL A 604 26.98 32.99 6.04
CA VAL A 604 26.71 34.10 5.13
C VAL A 604 26.96 33.74 3.66
N HIS A 605 28.01 32.99 3.34
CA HIS A 605 28.36 32.69 1.95
C HIS A 605 27.76 31.39 1.40
N VAL A 606 27.55 30.38 2.24
CA VAL A 606 27.00 29.09 1.81
C VAL A 606 25.49 29.04 2.08
N TRP A 607 25.07 29.42 3.28
CA TRP A 607 23.64 29.41 3.64
C TRP A 607 22.88 30.68 3.29
N GLU A 608 23.56 31.69 2.73
CA GLU A 608 22.99 32.97 2.27
C GLU A 608 22.02 33.62 3.29
N ASP A 609 22.32 33.52 4.59
CA ASP A 609 21.44 34.07 5.62
C ASP A 609 21.38 35.60 5.51
N THR A 610 20.17 36.16 5.52
CA THR A 610 19.92 37.60 5.40
C THR A 610 19.82 38.31 6.75
N ASN A 611 20.02 37.59 7.86
CA ASN A 611 19.92 38.15 9.20
C ASN A 611 21.04 39.16 9.49
N LEU A 612 20.62 40.40 9.74
CA LEU A 612 21.47 41.56 9.99
C LEU A 612 22.51 41.37 11.09
N LEU A 613 22.19 40.58 12.12
CA LEU A 613 23.08 40.32 13.24
C LEU A 613 24.35 39.59 12.81
N PHE A 614 24.23 38.58 11.95
CA PHE A 614 25.38 37.76 11.53
C PHE A 614 26.34 38.55 10.65
N HIS A 615 25.79 39.37 9.74
CA HIS A 615 26.59 40.27 8.90
C HIS A 615 27.31 41.33 9.73
N ASN A 616 26.63 41.95 10.70
CA ASN A 616 27.23 42.93 11.60
C ASN A 616 28.34 42.31 12.46
N VAL A 617 28.13 41.12 13.03
CA VAL A 617 29.14 40.43 13.85
C VAL A 617 30.31 39.99 12.99
N LEU A 618 30.10 39.50 11.76
CA LEU A 618 31.17 39.12 10.85
C LEU A 618 32.06 40.34 10.49
N ILE A 619 31.44 41.49 10.19
CA ILE A 619 32.16 42.75 9.97
C ILE A 619 32.96 43.14 11.21
N HIS A 620 32.39 43.01 12.41
CA HIS A 620 33.09 43.30 13.65
C HIS A 620 34.28 42.33 13.86
N GLN A 621 34.12 41.04 13.60
CA GLN A 621 35.21 40.06 13.75
C GLN A 621 36.33 40.28 12.73
N TYR A 622 36.00 40.63 11.48
CA TYR A 622 37.01 41.03 10.49
C TYR A 622 37.74 42.31 10.91
N LYS A 623 37.01 43.32 11.39
CA LYS A 623 37.59 44.57 11.92
C LYS A 623 38.55 44.28 13.08
N GLU A 624 38.11 43.53 14.08
CA GLU A 624 38.95 43.19 15.25
C GLU A 624 40.20 42.40 14.85
N LYS A 625 40.09 41.42 13.95
CA LYS A 625 41.27 40.71 13.43
C LYS A 625 42.18 41.62 12.60
N CYS A 626 41.64 42.54 11.80
CA CYS A 626 42.46 43.52 11.08
C CYS A 626 43.20 44.47 12.03
N LEU A 627 42.53 44.97 13.08
CA LEU A 627 43.14 45.88 14.05
C LEU A 627 44.19 45.19 14.93
N ALA A 628 43.91 43.96 15.39
CA ALA A 628 44.87 43.16 16.16
C ALA A 628 46.18 42.94 15.39
N CYS A 629 46.09 42.62 14.10
CA CYS A 629 47.24 42.38 13.23
C CYS A 629 47.93 43.67 12.70
N MET A 630 47.38 44.86 12.98
CA MET A 630 47.97 46.16 12.61
C MET A 630 48.76 46.84 13.74
N SER A 631 48.86 46.21 14.91
CA SER A 631 49.67 46.70 16.03
C SER A 631 51.18 46.71 15.70
N GLU A 632 51.94 47.63 16.30
CA GLU A 632 53.37 47.84 16.01
C GLU A 632 54.25 46.60 16.24
N ASN A 633 53.77 45.63 17.04
CA ASN A 633 54.47 44.38 17.39
C ASN A 633 54.14 43.18 16.46
N ALA A 634 53.36 43.38 15.39
CA ALA A 634 52.89 42.28 14.54
C ALA A 634 53.98 41.74 13.58
N THR A 635 54.02 40.41 13.44
CA THR A 635 54.92 39.70 12.53
C THR A 635 54.59 39.96 11.05
N PRO A 636 55.54 39.79 10.11
CA PRO A 636 55.28 39.94 8.68
C PRO A 636 54.15 39.05 8.14
N ALA A 637 53.98 37.84 8.71
CA ALA A 637 52.90 36.91 8.35
C ALA A 637 51.52 37.39 8.85
N GLU A 638 51.46 38.01 10.02
CA GLU A 638 50.26 38.66 10.56
C GLU A 638 49.85 39.88 9.73
N LYS A 639 50.82 40.63 9.20
CA LYS A 639 50.54 41.76 8.30
C LYS A 639 49.97 41.32 6.94
N GLN A 640 50.46 40.21 6.38
CA GLN A 640 49.92 39.64 5.14
C GLN A 640 48.50 39.08 5.34
N THR A 641 48.27 38.38 6.44
CA THR A 641 46.92 37.89 6.80
C THR A 641 45.97 39.05 7.10
N ALA A 642 46.43 40.13 7.73
CA ALA A 642 45.63 41.35 7.92
C ALA A 642 45.19 41.97 6.58
N GLN A 643 46.09 42.04 5.61
CA GLN A 643 45.78 42.57 4.28
C GLN A 643 44.79 41.69 3.53
N TYR A 644 44.92 40.37 3.64
CA TYR A 644 43.97 39.42 3.06
C TYR A 644 42.58 39.53 3.71
N ILE A 645 42.51 39.62 5.04
CA ILE A 645 41.24 39.82 5.77
C ILE A 645 40.64 41.19 5.43
N ARG A 646 41.46 42.22 5.25
CA ARG A 646 41.00 43.57 4.84
C ARG A 646 40.37 43.53 3.45
N GLN A 647 40.97 42.83 2.49
CA GLN A 647 40.37 42.63 1.16
C GLN A 647 39.05 41.86 1.25
N LYS A 648 38.97 40.80 2.08
CA LYS A 648 37.71 40.09 2.34
C LYS A 648 36.64 41.03 2.92
N LEU A 649 37.01 41.87 3.90
CA LEU A 649 36.11 42.85 4.51
C LEU A 649 35.59 43.86 3.47
N GLN A 650 36.45 44.40 2.62
CA GLN A 650 36.06 45.33 1.56
C GLN A 650 35.10 44.68 0.56
N GLN A 651 35.41 43.47 0.09
CA GLN A 651 34.53 42.71 -0.81
C GLN A 651 33.20 42.39 -0.14
N PHE A 652 33.21 42.06 1.16
CA PHE A 652 32.01 41.78 1.93
C PHE A 652 31.12 43.01 2.08
N LEU A 653 31.69 44.17 2.43
CA LEU A 653 30.97 45.44 2.58
C LEU A 653 30.35 45.93 1.26
N GLN A 654 30.97 45.59 0.12
CA GLN A 654 30.45 45.92 -1.22
C GLN A 654 29.36 44.95 -1.69
N LYS A 655 29.49 43.65 -1.40
CA LYS A 655 28.56 42.62 -1.87
C LYS A 655 27.34 42.42 -0.97
N SER A 656 27.50 42.55 0.35
CA SER A 656 26.42 42.28 1.30
C SER A 656 25.42 43.43 1.34
N GLU A 657 24.14 43.13 1.12
CA GLU A 657 23.04 44.06 1.32
C GLU A 657 22.46 44.01 2.74
N HIS A 658 22.89 43.07 3.57
CA HIS A 658 22.19 42.68 4.81
C HIS A 658 22.94 43.06 6.09
N TYR A 659 23.65 44.19 6.11
CA TYR A 659 24.20 44.77 7.35
C TYR A 659 23.55 46.11 7.64
N MET A 660 23.55 46.54 8.91
CA MET A 660 23.01 47.83 9.36
C MET A 660 24.10 48.90 9.34
N PRO A 661 24.17 49.75 8.31
CA PRO A 661 25.33 50.61 8.10
C PRO A 661 25.50 51.65 9.21
N GLU A 662 24.43 52.11 9.85
CA GLU A 662 24.47 53.04 10.99
C GLU A 662 25.17 52.43 12.21
N THR A 663 24.81 51.20 12.56
CA THR A 663 25.40 50.51 13.72
C THR A 663 26.86 50.16 13.49
N VAL A 664 27.19 49.73 12.27
CA VAL A 664 28.56 49.39 11.89
C VAL A 664 29.42 50.65 11.90
N LEU A 665 28.94 51.78 11.36
CA LEU A 665 29.69 53.03 11.28
C LEU A 665 30.16 53.56 12.66
N VAL A 666 29.35 53.38 13.71
CA VAL A 666 29.70 53.79 15.09
C VAL A 666 30.94 53.05 15.62
N HIS A 667 31.12 51.80 15.22
CA HIS A 667 32.20 50.95 15.71
C HIS A 667 33.48 51.04 14.85
N PHE A 668 33.47 51.79 13.74
CA PHE A 668 34.64 51.95 12.86
C PHE A 668 35.52 53.12 13.33
N PRO A 669 36.86 52.95 13.34
CA PRO A 669 37.79 54.00 13.75
C PRO A 669 37.76 55.19 12.77
N PHE A 670 38.12 56.38 13.27
CA PHE A 670 38.24 57.62 12.49
C PHE A 670 39.65 57.84 11.94
N ASP A 671 40.65 57.11 12.47
CA ASP A 671 42.06 57.31 12.11
C ASP A 671 42.57 56.28 11.09
N ASN A 672 41.85 55.17 10.88
CA ASN A 672 42.23 54.05 10.00
C ASN A 672 40.98 53.49 9.27
N LEU A 673 41.18 52.67 8.21
CA LEU A 673 40.10 52.02 7.44
C LEU A 673 39.13 53.00 6.71
N PHE A 674 39.69 54.03 6.08
CA PHE A 674 38.93 55.07 5.38
C PHE A 674 38.12 54.56 4.18
N GLU A 675 38.62 53.58 3.44
CA GLU A 675 37.92 53.01 2.28
C GLU A 675 36.70 52.19 2.70
N GLU A 676 36.84 51.38 3.75
CA GLU A 676 35.76 50.60 4.34
C GLU A 676 34.66 51.51 4.91
N ARG A 677 35.07 52.60 5.56
CA ARG A 677 34.16 53.66 6.04
C ARG A 677 33.43 54.35 4.89
N ALA A 678 34.12 54.64 3.78
CA ALA A 678 33.51 55.23 2.60
C ALA A 678 32.44 54.32 1.99
N ILE A 679 32.69 53.00 1.91
CA ILE A 679 31.71 52.01 1.40
C ILE A 679 30.46 51.96 2.30
N ILE A 680 30.62 52.01 3.63
CA ILE A 680 29.50 52.03 4.58
C ILE A 680 28.67 53.32 4.41
N LEU A 681 29.33 54.47 4.28
CA LEU A 681 28.68 55.77 4.08
C LEU A 681 27.98 55.88 2.71
N GLU A 682 28.53 55.21 1.70
CA GLU A 682 27.91 55.08 0.38
C GLU A 682 26.51 54.43 0.48
N ARG A 683 26.36 53.41 1.33
CA ARG A 683 25.05 52.78 1.57
C ARG A 683 24.07 53.64 2.35
N LEU A 684 24.55 54.51 3.24
CA LEU A 684 23.73 55.47 3.99
C LEU A 684 23.26 56.66 3.15
N ALA A 685 23.59 56.71 1.85
CA ALA A 685 23.35 57.85 0.97
C ALA A 685 23.92 59.17 1.52
N ARG A 686 24.98 59.10 2.35
CA ARG A 686 25.70 60.28 2.85
C ARG A 686 26.74 60.71 1.83
N HIS A 687 26.27 61.07 0.64
CA HIS A 687 27.09 61.37 -0.54
C HIS A 687 28.19 62.41 -0.25
N GLN A 688 27.88 63.45 0.53
CA GLN A 688 28.84 64.50 0.90
C GLN A 688 30.05 63.95 1.67
N GLN A 689 29.79 63.08 2.66
CA GLN A 689 30.83 62.50 3.50
C GLN A 689 31.71 61.54 2.70
N VAL A 690 31.13 60.74 1.81
CA VAL A 690 31.87 59.83 0.91
C VAL A 690 32.80 60.61 -0.02
N ILE A 691 32.27 61.64 -0.69
CA ILE A 691 33.05 62.52 -1.58
C ILE A 691 34.17 63.21 -0.79
N SER A 692 33.88 63.69 0.42
CA SER A 692 34.90 64.29 1.28
C SER A 692 35.99 63.29 1.67
N ILE A 693 35.67 62.03 1.96
CA ILE A 693 36.67 61.00 2.29
C ILE A 693 37.56 60.71 1.07
N TYR A 694 36.98 60.57 -0.13
CA TYR A 694 37.77 60.31 -1.34
C TYR A 694 38.68 61.48 -1.72
N ILE A 695 38.22 62.72 -1.56
CA ILE A 695 38.98 63.92 -1.99
C ILE A 695 39.92 64.42 -0.89
N SER A 696 39.43 64.63 0.34
CA SER A 696 40.20 65.27 1.43
C SER A 696 41.11 64.31 2.19
N LEU A 697 40.76 63.02 2.30
CA LEU A 697 41.54 62.04 3.06
C LEU A 697 42.34 61.09 2.17
N LEU A 698 41.73 60.59 1.08
CA LEU A 698 42.38 59.64 0.17
C LEU A 698 43.04 60.30 -1.05
N ASN A 699 42.69 61.54 -1.38
CA ASN A 699 43.13 62.28 -2.57
C ASN A 699 42.97 61.49 -3.90
N ASP A 700 41.89 60.70 -4.00
CA ASP A 700 41.58 59.81 -5.13
C ASP A 700 40.34 60.33 -5.88
N VAL A 701 40.56 61.35 -6.72
CA VAL A 701 39.53 61.96 -7.59
C VAL A 701 38.90 60.93 -8.56
N PRO A 702 39.66 60.01 -9.19
CA PRO A 702 39.08 58.96 -10.03
C PRO A 702 38.04 58.09 -9.31
N LYS A 703 38.32 57.64 -8.08
CA LYS A 703 37.33 56.87 -7.29
C LYS A 703 36.09 57.70 -6.95
N ALA A 704 36.24 59.00 -6.69
CA ALA A 704 35.11 59.89 -6.47
C ALA A 704 34.22 60.01 -7.73
N ILE A 705 34.81 60.07 -8.93
CA ILE A 705 34.08 60.09 -10.20
C ILE A 705 33.39 58.74 -10.46
N GLU A 706 34.06 57.62 -10.18
CA GLU A 706 33.47 56.29 -10.28
C GLU A 706 32.25 56.14 -9.35
N TYR A 707 32.35 56.66 -8.12
CA TYR A 707 31.25 56.73 -7.17
C TYR A 707 30.07 57.55 -7.72
N CYS A 708 30.33 58.76 -8.23
CA CYS A 708 29.29 59.61 -8.82
C CYS A 708 28.57 58.92 -9.99
N ASN A 709 29.32 58.24 -10.86
CA ASN A 709 28.76 57.44 -11.94
C ASN A 709 27.89 56.28 -11.42
N LYS A 710 28.34 55.54 -10.40
CA LYS A 710 27.59 54.44 -9.79
C LYS A 710 26.26 54.92 -9.20
N VAL A 711 26.27 56.02 -8.44
CA VAL A 711 25.04 56.58 -7.84
C VAL A 711 24.07 57.06 -8.92
N TYR A 712 24.57 57.77 -9.94
CA TYR A 712 23.74 58.26 -11.05
C TYR A 712 23.11 57.13 -11.87
N THR A 713 23.87 56.08 -12.20
CA THR A 713 23.33 54.91 -12.91
C THR A 713 22.30 54.16 -12.06
N ARG A 714 22.48 54.08 -10.74
CA ARG A 714 21.50 53.48 -9.82
C ARG A 714 20.19 54.29 -9.78
N TYR A 715 20.29 55.61 -9.76
CA TYR A 715 19.14 56.51 -9.85
C TYR A 715 18.35 56.31 -11.15
N GLN A 716 19.05 56.31 -12.29
CA GLN A 716 18.41 56.18 -13.60
C GLN A 716 17.67 54.85 -13.80
N LYS A 717 18.16 53.75 -13.21
CA LYS A 717 17.50 52.43 -13.25
C LYS A 717 16.25 52.33 -12.37
N ASN A 718 16.13 53.15 -11.32
CA ASN A 718 15.04 53.10 -10.35
C ASN A 718 13.97 54.19 -10.56
N ALA A 719 14.03 54.94 -11.66
CA ALA A 719 13.18 56.10 -11.96
C ALA A 719 11.66 55.80 -11.93
N ASP A 720 11.23 54.54 -12.08
CA ASP A 720 9.82 54.13 -12.07
C ASP A 720 9.27 53.83 -10.66
N LYS A 721 10.12 53.76 -9.62
CA LYS A 721 9.71 53.46 -8.24
C LYS A 721 10.18 54.54 -7.26
N GLN A 722 9.25 55.45 -6.95
CA GLN A 722 9.27 56.45 -5.87
C GLN A 722 10.20 57.67 -6.01
N LYS A 723 9.60 58.85 -5.84
CA LYS A 723 10.19 60.20 -5.85
C LYS A 723 11.06 60.55 -4.62
N GLN A 724 11.74 59.59 -4.02
CA GLN A 724 12.55 59.83 -2.80
C GLN A 724 13.91 59.14 -2.89
N SER A 725 14.77 59.59 -3.80
CA SER A 725 16.22 59.46 -3.61
C SER A 725 16.78 60.85 -3.31
N ASN A 726 16.97 61.14 -2.04
CA ASN A 726 17.58 62.38 -1.56
C ASN A 726 18.98 62.55 -2.17
N GLY A 727 19.17 63.53 -3.06
CA GLY A 727 20.48 64.04 -3.46
C GLY A 727 21.22 63.30 -4.58
N ALA A 728 20.66 62.25 -5.21
CA ALA A 728 21.31 61.53 -6.31
C ALA A 728 21.58 62.44 -7.54
N ASP A 729 20.65 63.36 -7.80
CA ASP A 729 20.71 64.36 -8.88
C ASP A 729 21.76 65.45 -8.60
N GLU A 730 22.22 65.53 -7.35
CA GLU A 730 23.14 66.54 -6.85
C GLU A 730 24.54 65.98 -6.62
N VAL A 731 24.81 64.67 -6.81
CA VAL A 731 26.11 64.06 -6.47
C VAL A 731 27.27 64.66 -7.28
N TYR A 732 27.06 64.91 -8.58
CA TYR A 732 28.05 65.61 -9.40
C TYR A 732 28.21 67.08 -9.00
N VAL A 733 27.10 67.71 -8.60
CA VAL A 733 27.08 69.10 -8.11
C VAL A 733 27.85 69.21 -6.79
N MET A 734 27.71 68.22 -5.90
CA MET A 734 28.45 68.09 -4.64
C MET A 734 29.94 67.79 -4.87
N LEU A 735 30.27 66.95 -5.85
CA LEU A 735 31.66 66.70 -6.28
C LEU A 735 32.30 68.00 -6.78
N ILE A 736 31.62 68.73 -7.66
CA ILE A 736 32.07 70.01 -8.20
C ILE A 736 32.19 71.05 -7.08
N GLN A 737 31.25 71.09 -6.14
CA GLN A 737 31.30 71.98 -4.98
C GLN A 737 32.52 71.67 -4.10
N GLN A 738 32.80 70.42 -3.80
CA GLN A 738 33.95 70.00 -2.98
C GLN A 738 35.30 70.24 -3.69
N LEU A 739 35.34 70.15 -5.02
CA LEU A 739 36.53 70.48 -5.82
C LEU A 739 36.78 72.00 -5.94
N LEU A 740 35.73 72.83 -5.93
CA LEU A 740 35.82 74.30 -6.06
C LEU A 740 35.96 75.02 -4.71
N LYS A 741 35.28 74.50 -3.69
CA LYS A 741 35.29 74.98 -2.32
C LYS A 741 35.43 73.76 -1.41
N PRO A 742 36.67 73.32 -1.07
CA PRO A 742 36.85 72.41 0.04
C PRO A 742 36.38 73.17 1.29
N ASP A 743 35.14 72.93 1.73
CA ASP A 743 34.55 73.69 2.85
C ASP A 743 35.43 73.56 4.11
N ASP A 744 35.89 74.69 4.66
CA ASP A 744 36.53 74.85 5.99
C ASP A 744 35.57 74.54 7.17
N LYS A 745 34.52 73.73 6.96
CA LYS A 745 33.58 73.38 8.04
C LYS A 745 34.14 72.20 8.82
N GLU A 746 34.83 72.54 9.90
CA GLU A 746 35.28 71.68 11.03
C GLU A 746 34.22 70.67 11.57
N ASN A 747 32.98 70.69 11.07
CA ASN A 747 31.86 69.90 11.58
C ASN A 747 31.48 68.66 10.74
N LEU A 748 32.05 68.44 9.55
CA LEU A 748 31.69 67.26 8.73
C LEU A 748 32.41 65.97 9.18
N MET A 749 33.53 66.10 9.89
CA MET A 749 34.40 64.99 10.35
C MET A 749 34.83 65.21 11.81
N ALA A 750 33.86 65.31 12.73
CA ALA A 750 34.15 65.38 14.16
C ALA A 750 34.89 64.10 14.61
N GLY A 751 36.18 64.23 14.94
CA GLY A 751 37.01 63.15 15.51
C GLY A 751 38.27 62.76 14.71
N CYS A 752 38.53 63.34 13.54
CA CYS A 752 39.80 63.11 12.82
C CYS A 752 40.89 64.09 13.29
N SER A 753 42.06 63.56 13.64
CA SER A 753 43.26 64.33 14.02
C SER A 753 43.68 65.28 12.89
N SER A 754 43.98 66.55 13.21
CA SER A 754 44.36 67.60 12.24
C SER A 754 45.60 67.28 11.38
N GLU A 755 46.36 66.23 11.68
CA GLU A 755 47.56 65.83 10.92
C GLU A 755 47.25 65.02 9.64
N ILE A 756 46.05 64.46 9.49
CA ILE A 756 45.70 63.56 8.36
C ILE A 756 44.98 64.32 7.23
N GLN A 757 44.53 65.56 7.48
CA GLN A 757 43.88 66.40 6.48
C GLN A 757 44.93 66.95 5.50
N LYS A 758 45.20 66.23 4.41
CA LYS A 758 45.89 66.82 3.25
C LYS A 758 44.90 67.79 2.61
N THR A 759 45.10 69.09 2.82
CA THR A 759 44.31 70.17 2.21
C THR A 759 44.31 70.00 0.68
N ALA A 760 43.22 69.47 0.13
CA ALA A 760 43.04 69.40 -1.31
C ALA A 760 42.98 70.83 -1.87
N GLN A 761 43.85 71.14 -2.83
CA GLN A 761 43.81 72.44 -3.51
C GLN A 761 42.56 72.52 -4.40
N PRO A 762 41.89 73.68 -4.49
CA PRO A 762 40.73 73.82 -5.35
C PRO A 762 41.11 73.63 -6.82
N ASP A 763 40.55 72.62 -7.48
CA ASP A 763 40.85 72.27 -8.88
C ASP A 763 39.70 72.68 -9.81
N LEU A 764 39.77 73.95 -10.23
CA LEU A 764 38.81 74.56 -11.17
C LEU A 764 38.83 73.85 -12.54
N GLU A 765 39.97 73.31 -12.97
CA GLU A 765 40.11 72.70 -14.29
C GLU A 765 39.48 71.30 -14.33
N MET A 766 39.62 70.52 -13.26
CA MET A 766 38.89 69.26 -13.11
C MET A 766 37.37 69.49 -13.00
N ALA A 767 36.93 70.50 -12.25
CA ALA A 767 35.50 70.84 -12.13
C ALA A 767 34.88 71.21 -13.49
N LEU A 768 35.58 71.97 -14.32
CA LEU A 768 35.12 72.34 -15.66
C LEU A 768 35.11 71.15 -16.63
N ARG A 769 36.12 70.26 -16.57
CA ARG A 769 36.12 69.01 -17.36
C ARG A 769 34.93 68.11 -17.00
N LEU A 770 34.61 67.98 -15.71
CA LEU A 770 33.46 67.20 -15.26
C LEU A 770 32.11 67.78 -15.75
N LEU A 771 32.00 69.11 -15.83
CA LEU A 771 30.81 69.77 -16.39
C LEU A 771 30.64 69.50 -17.89
N GLU A 772 31.74 69.44 -18.65
CA GLU A 772 31.71 69.12 -20.07
C GLU A 772 31.41 67.62 -20.31
N GLU A 773 32.08 66.72 -19.60
CA GLU A 773 31.94 65.26 -19.78
C GLU A 773 30.61 64.69 -19.28
N HIS A 774 30.03 65.31 -18.25
CA HIS A 774 28.78 64.85 -17.63
C HIS A 774 27.63 65.84 -17.79
N ALA A 775 27.67 66.67 -18.84
CA ALA A 775 26.71 67.75 -19.07
C ALA A 775 25.23 67.34 -19.01
N ALA A 776 24.89 66.19 -19.59
CA ALA A 776 23.53 65.64 -19.59
C ALA A 776 23.05 65.18 -18.19
N LYS A 777 23.97 64.97 -17.26
CA LYS A 777 23.70 64.38 -15.94
C LYS A 777 23.55 65.40 -14.82
N ILE A 778 23.81 66.68 -15.10
CA ILE A 778 23.93 67.74 -14.11
C ILE A 778 22.77 68.72 -14.28
N ASP A 779 22.16 69.15 -13.17
CA ASP A 779 21.12 70.18 -13.22
C ASP A 779 21.73 71.55 -13.58
N PRO A 780 21.36 72.16 -14.72
CA PRO A 780 21.95 73.41 -15.17
C PRO A 780 21.75 74.57 -14.20
N LEU A 781 20.66 74.60 -13.44
CA LEU A 781 20.41 75.69 -12.49
C LEU A 781 21.37 75.62 -11.30
N LYS A 782 21.53 74.44 -10.71
CA LYS A 782 22.40 74.24 -9.55
C LYS A 782 23.89 74.33 -9.89
N ALA A 783 24.28 73.85 -11.08
CA ALA A 783 25.66 73.99 -11.54
C ALA A 783 26.07 75.47 -11.69
N LEU A 784 25.16 76.32 -12.18
CA LEU A 784 25.41 77.76 -12.32
C LEU A 784 25.50 78.49 -10.97
N GLU A 785 24.80 78.02 -9.94
CA GLU A 785 24.88 78.59 -8.58
C GLU A 785 26.22 78.31 -7.87
N ILE A 786 26.90 77.20 -8.23
CA ILE A 786 28.14 76.77 -7.56
C ILE A 786 29.40 77.28 -8.27
N LEU A 787 29.31 77.54 -9.58
CA LEU A 787 30.41 78.06 -10.37
C LEU A 787 30.82 79.47 -9.91
N PRO A 788 32.13 79.79 -9.84
CA PRO A 788 32.58 81.15 -9.57
C PRO A 788 32.15 82.11 -10.69
N ASP A 789 31.77 83.34 -10.33
CA ASP A 789 31.40 84.42 -11.27
C ASP A 789 32.51 84.77 -12.28
N ASN A 790 33.73 84.31 -12.03
CA ASN A 790 34.91 84.50 -12.86
C ASN A 790 34.95 83.57 -14.10
N VAL A 791 34.05 82.58 -14.19
CA VAL A 791 34.01 81.64 -15.31
C VAL A 791 33.29 82.25 -16.51
N SER A 792 33.98 82.34 -17.66
CA SER A 792 33.36 82.86 -18.88
C SER A 792 32.31 81.90 -19.46
N ILE A 793 31.19 82.46 -19.91
CA ILE A 793 30.07 81.70 -20.52
C ILE A 793 30.55 80.86 -21.71
N GLY A 794 31.59 81.31 -22.43
CA GLY A 794 32.19 80.57 -23.54
C GLY A 794 32.72 79.18 -23.15
N ARG A 795 33.20 78.99 -21.90
CA ARG A 795 33.71 77.71 -21.40
C ARG A 795 32.61 76.73 -21.01
N ILE A 796 31.42 77.22 -20.68
CA ILE A 796 30.25 76.39 -20.32
C ILE A 796 29.23 76.28 -21.46
N ARG A 797 29.57 76.75 -22.66
CA ARG A 797 28.67 76.76 -23.83
C ARG A 797 28.14 75.36 -24.15
N HIS A 798 29.03 74.36 -24.23
CA HIS A 798 28.65 73.00 -24.56
C HIS A 798 27.69 72.41 -23.53
N PHE A 799 27.99 72.63 -22.24
CA PHE A 799 27.15 72.23 -21.12
C PHE A 799 25.71 72.80 -21.23
N LEU A 800 25.60 74.11 -21.50
CA LEU A 800 24.31 74.79 -21.63
C LEU A 800 23.52 74.33 -22.86
N GLU A 801 24.18 74.12 -24.00
CA GLU A 801 23.54 73.63 -25.23
C GLU A 801 22.95 72.22 -25.03
N VAL A 802 23.72 71.30 -24.45
CA VAL A 802 23.28 69.92 -24.18
C VAL A 802 22.13 69.90 -23.17
N SER A 803 22.28 70.61 -22.05
CA SER A 803 21.26 70.66 -21.00
C SER A 803 19.93 71.24 -21.50
N LEU A 804 19.97 72.29 -22.33
CA LEU A 804 18.77 72.91 -22.88
C LEU A 804 18.06 71.97 -23.86
N GLN A 805 18.81 71.32 -24.74
CA GLN A 805 18.26 70.36 -25.71
C GLN A 805 17.57 69.18 -25.01
N GLU A 806 18.16 68.65 -23.92
CA GLU A 806 17.54 67.57 -23.15
C GLU A 806 16.23 67.98 -22.50
N LYS A 807 16.17 69.15 -21.84
CA LYS A 807 14.92 69.64 -21.23
C LYS A 807 13.83 69.88 -22.28
N LEU A 808 14.18 70.39 -23.45
CA LEU A 808 13.24 70.56 -24.56
C LEU A 808 12.73 69.21 -25.09
N ASN A 809 13.61 68.22 -25.25
CA ASN A 809 13.25 66.88 -25.69
C ASN A 809 12.37 66.16 -24.66
N ALA A 810 12.68 66.27 -23.36
CA ALA A 810 11.87 65.72 -22.29
C ALA A 810 10.44 66.31 -22.28
N LYS A 811 10.31 67.64 -22.45
CA LYS A 811 9.00 68.31 -22.57
C LYS A 811 8.18 67.74 -23.73
N ARG A 812 8.79 67.61 -24.92
CA ARG A 812 8.11 67.05 -26.10
C ARG A 812 7.68 65.61 -25.88
N ARG A 813 8.53 64.76 -25.28
CA ARG A 813 8.20 63.37 -24.94
C ARG A 813 7.02 63.27 -23.98
N ILE A 814 7.00 64.07 -22.92
CA ILE A 814 5.90 64.09 -21.94
C ILE A 814 4.58 64.52 -22.57
N GLN A 815 4.61 65.48 -23.51
CA GLN A 815 3.39 65.89 -24.24
C GLN A 815 2.80 64.74 -25.07
N VAL A 816 3.64 63.95 -25.75
CA VAL A 816 3.20 62.76 -26.50
C VAL A 816 2.65 61.70 -25.55
N LEU A 817 3.37 61.40 -24.46
CA LEU A 817 2.93 60.41 -23.46
C LEU A 817 1.57 60.79 -22.84
N LYS A 818 1.36 62.07 -22.52
CA LYS A 818 0.08 62.58 -22.02
C LYS A 818 -1.06 62.32 -23.02
N GLY A 819 -0.80 62.52 -24.32
CA GLY A 819 -1.78 62.24 -25.37
C GLY A 819 -2.14 60.75 -25.46
N LEU A 820 -1.14 59.86 -25.38
CA LEU A 820 -1.35 58.41 -25.42
C LEU A 820 -2.11 57.90 -24.20
N LEU A 821 -1.72 58.31 -22.99
CA LEU A 821 -2.41 57.93 -21.75
C LEU A 821 -3.86 58.42 -21.72
N TYR A 822 -4.13 59.60 -22.29
CA TYR A 822 -5.49 60.10 -22.42
C TYR A 822 -6.33 59.22 -23.36
N ALA A 823 -5.76 58.76 -24.48
CA ALA A 823 -6.43 57.83 -25.39
C ALA A 823 -6.71 56.47 -24.74
N GLU A 824 -5.75 55.92 -23.99
CA GLU A 824 -5.93 54.67 -23.25
C GLU A 824 -7.01 54.82 -22.16
N HIS A 825 -7.02 55.93 -21.43
CA HIS A 825 -8.05 56.23 -20.44
C HIS A 825 -9.45 56.19 -21.06
N LEU A 826 -9.62 56.79 -22.24
CA LEU A 826 -10.89 56.77 -22.97
C LEU A 826 -11.29 55.34 -23.39
N GLN A 827 -10.35 54.53 -23.87
CA GLN A 827 -10.62 53.13 -24.23
C GLN A 827 -11.07 52.29 -23.02
N VAL A 828 -10.39 52.43 -21.88
CA VAL A 828 -10.77 51.73 -20.65
C VAL A 828 -12.13 52.22 -20.15
N GLN A 829 -12.42 53.51 -20.28
CA GLN A 829 -13.72 54.06 -19.93
C GLN A 829 -14.84 53.49 -20.82
N GLU A 830 -14.59 53.35 -22.13
CA GLU A 830 -15.52 52.69 -23.06
C GLU A 830 -15.75 51.22 -22.67
N GLN A 831 -14.69 50.46 -22.40
CA GLN A 831 -14.79 49.07 -21.95
C GLN A 831 -15.59 48.94 -20.65
N ARG A 832 -15.35 49.85 -19.69
CA ARG A 832 -16.11 49.90 -18.44
C ARG A 832 -17.59 50.13 -18.71
N MET A 833 -17.94 51.10 -19.54
CA MET A 833 -19.33 51.37 -19.94
C MET A 833 -19.96 50.16 -20.63
N HIS A 834 -19.21 49.47 -21.50
CA HIS A 834 -19.66 48.25 -22.17
C HIS A 834 -20.01 47.15 -21.15
N TYR A 835 -19.14 46.88 -20.16
CA TYR A 835 -19.40 45.86 -19.15
C TYR A 835 -20.48 46.27 -18.14
N GLU A 836 -20.57 47.55 -17.75
CA GLU A 836 -21.65 48.07 -16.88
C GLU A 836 -23.03 47.99 -17.57
N SER A 837 -23.09 48.06 -18.90
CA SER A 837 -24.34 47.91 -19.65
C SER A 837 -24.87 46.46 -19.68
N GLN A 838 -24.05 45.46 -19.37
CA GLN A 838 -24.45 44.06 -19.38
C GLN A 838 -25.20 43.71 -18.09
N SER A 839 -26.46 43.31 -18.22
CA SER A 839 -27.28 42.81 -17.10
C SER A 839 -27.75 41.38 -17.36
N VAL A 840 -28.06 40.64 -16.30
CA VAL A 840 -28.57 39.27 -16.40
C VAL A 840 -29.86 39.16 -15.59
N LEU A 841 -30.92 38.67 -16.23
CA LEU A 841 -32.21 38.46 -15.58
C LEU A 841 -32.18 37.15 -14.78
N MET A 842 -32.41 37.25 -13.46
CA MET A 842 -32.56 36.10 -12.59
C MET A 842 -34.03 35.65 -12.55
N THR A 843 -34.32 34.47 -13.10
CA THR A 843 -35.65 33.84 -13.01
C THR A 843 -35.61 32.62 -12.09
N GLU A 844 -36.77 32.16 -11.61
CA GLU A 844 -36.91 30.94 -10.80
C GLU A 844 -36.48 29.66 -11.54
N PHE A 845 -36.34 29.74 -12.87
CA PHE A 845 -35.87 28.65 -13.72
C PHE A 845 -34.36 28.61 -13.89
N ASN A 846 -33.62 29.61 -13.39
CA ASN A 846 -32.17 29.64 -13.51
C ASN A 846 -31.56 28.53 -12.63
N ILE A 847 -30.70 27.72 -13.24
CA ILE A 847 -30.05 26.57 -12.60
C ILE A 847 -28.54 26.80 -12.61
N CYS A 848 -27.88 26.55 -11.47
CA CYS A 848 -26.43 26.59 -11.40
C CYS A 848 -25.82 25.47 -12.26
N PRO A 849 -24.89 25.76 -13.19
CA PRO A 849 -24.30 24.75 -14.06
C PRO A 849 -23.46 23.71 -13.29
N VAL A 850 -22.96 24.05 -12.10
CA VAL A 850 -22.10 23.21 -11.25
C VAL A 850 -22.91 22.22 -10.43
N CYS A 851 -23.82 22.70 -9.58
CA CYS A 851 -24.57 21.83 -8.67
C CYS A 851 -25.96 21.43 -9.18
N LYS A 852 -26.36 21.95 -10.36
CA LYS A 852 -27.67 21.71 -11.00
C LYS A 852 -28.89 22.03 -10.13
N LYS A 853 -28.71 22.85 -9.07
CA LYS A 853 -29.80 23.34 -8.21
C LYS A 853 -30.30 24.71 -8.69
N ARG A 854 -31.57 25.00 -8.45
CA ARG A 854 -32.17 26.32 -8.71
C ARG A 854 -31.65 27.36 -7.72
N PHE A 855 -31.68 28.64 -8.11
CA PHE A 855 -31.41 29.74 -7.20
C PHE A 855 -32.67 30.04 -6.37
N GLY A 856 -32.51 30.12 -5.05
CA GLY A 856 -33.60 30.53 -4.16
C GLY A 856 -33.62 32.05 -3.99
N ASN A 857 -34.72 32.60 -3.50
CA ASN A 857 -34.93 34.06 -3.35
C ASN A 857 -33.91 34.77 -2.44
N GLN A 858 -33.05 34.02 -1.72
CA GLN A 858 -32.01 34.55 -0.83
C GLN A 858 -30.61 33.97 -1.12
N SER A 859 -30.41 33.24 -2.23
CA SER A 859 -29.10 32.66 -2.54
C SER A 859 -28.19 33.68 -3.22
N ALA A 860 -27.05 34.00 -2.59
CA ALA A 860 -25.97 34.74 -3.22
C ALA A 860 -25.45 33.98 -4.45
N PHE A 861 -25.20 34.71 -5.54
CA PHE A 861 -24.72 34.17 -6.80
C PHE A 861 -23.46 34.89 -7.28
N ALA A 862 -22.63 34.21 -8.05
CA ALA A 862 -21.48 34.79 -8.73
C ALA A 862 -21.69 34.69 -10.25
N ARG A 863 -21.40 35.78 -10.96
CA ARG A 863 -21.45 35.84 -12.44
C ARG A 863 -20.03 35.72 -12.98
N TYR A 864 -19.80 34.75 -13.86
CA TYR A 864 -18.55 34.64 -14.60
C TYR A 864 -18.53 35.55 -15.83
N PRO A 865 -17.34 35.93 -16.33
CA PRO A 865 -17.20 36.76 -17.55
C PRO A 865 -17.88 36.16 -18.79
N ASN A 866 -18.06 34.85 -18.84
CA ASN A 866 -18.77 34.14 -19.90
C ASN A 866 -20.30 34.23 -19.82
N GLY A 867 -20.84 34.91 -18.79
CA GLY A 867 -22.28 35.08 -18.57
C GLY A 867 -22.92 34.01 -17.68
N ASP A 868 -22.17 32.98 -17.27
CA ASP A 868 -22.71 31.92 -16.40
C ASP A 868 -22.91 32.39 -14.97
N ILE A 869 -24.02 31.97 -14.36
CA ILE A 869 -24.36 32.27 -12.99
C ILE A 869 -24.20 31.00 -12.15
N VAL A 870 -23.40 31.07 -11.10
CA VAL A 870 -23.20 29.97 -10.15
C VAL A 870 -23.63 30.37 -8.75
N HIS A 871 -23.97 29.40 -7.90
CA HIS A 871 -24.07 29.67 -6.46
C HIS A 871 -22.72 30.13 -5.93
N TYR A 872 -22.74 31.01 -4.94
CA TYR A 872 -21.51 31.50 -4.30
C TYR A 872 -20.60 30.35 -3.83
N SER A 873 -21.17 29.31 -3.23
CA SER A 873 -20.43 28.10 -2.81
C SER A 873 -19.88 27.23 -3.95
N CYS A 874 -20.35 27.45 -5.18
CA CYS A 874 -19.95 26.70 -6.37
C CYS A 874 -18.91 27.46 -7.21
N GLN A 875 -18.49 28.66 -6.78
CA GLN A 875 -17.48 29.47 -7.46
C GLN A 875 -16.16 28.70 -7.61
N ASP A 876 -15.60 28.19 -6.51
CA ASP A 876 -14.28 27.54 -6.56
C ASP A 876 -14.30 26.15 -7.23
N ARG A 877 -15.48 25.57 -7.44
CA ARG A 877 -15.65 24.23 -8.05
C ARG A 877 -15.72 24.26 -9.57
N LYS A 878 -15.85 25.44 -10.18
CA LYS A 878 -15.90 25.63 -11.64
C LYS A 878 -14.61 26.20 -12.22
N ALA A 879 -13.67 26.59 -11.35
CA ALA A 879 -12.37 27.13 -11.74
C ALA A 879 -11.52 26.07 -12.45
#